data_AF-A0A498N6B5-F1
#
_entry.id   AF-A0A498N6B5-F1
#
_cell.length_a   1.000
_cell.length_b   1.000
_cell.length_c   1.000
_cell.angle_alpha   90.00
_cell.angle_beta   90.00
_cell.angle_gamma   90.00
#
_symmetry.space_group_name_H-M   'P 1'
#
loop_
_entity.id
_entity.type
_entity.pdbx_description
1 polymer ?
#
loop_
_entity_poly.entity_id
_entity_poly.type
_entity_poly.pdbx_seq_one_letter_code
_entity_poly.pdbx_strand_id
1 'polypeptide(L)'
;MSITDFLREAEALRRLVCKEEKEARRRDLTETSSAFHELRDHMNAQLRADIMKAQQQLQKLKNSVFRFQEQLMDVKPSPDVIDKLRATMTDIENSINDFKNTQHQSFEELLKEERTFWQEICAFEKKIDSWALPVKADSRHPPCSDRACVGQKSDWRNLPAEVTALETFLQQTGGRHGGWDEFDHQSFLKVWTKHSGKPLYRHEARLYLPGKTEEDVKLHEEWFLELRHLQDRKREAICKWRASKQRERELQREQRDGDEELRENEAQRLKQEEWRREASERLEAWRSQKTQQREEEREQQLRDEILRRRRAKEERRRQLEVKLLVEDLRRLEEKLQEKHSKEEEQSERLRTLAKLKEKVEVHISRDLSRLWKPTKVWEERNKEIGPSGTGPVFQIFHRLTIVFFSLSGLDVLDALDVVDKPSLIEWIYSLQVLPTEDKSNLRRCGFRGSSHIGVPYNTSKGPGSPHPYDSGHVAMTYTGLACLIILGDDLSRVNKDACLAGLRALQLEDGSFYAVPEGSENDMRFVYCAACICYMLDDWSGMDCQKAIDYIRRSTSYDSGIGQGAGLESHGGSTFCAIASLCMMGKLQEVFSERELNRIRRWCILRQQNGFHGRPNKPVDTCYSFWVGAALELLDVFQYTNFEKNRNYILSTQDRLVGGFAKWPDSHPDPLHTYFGICGLSLIGEADLRKVHPALNISMRAFECLRQLHGSWRQKCT
;
A
#
# COMPACT_ATOMS: atom_id res chain seq x y z
N MET A 1 -36.87 -2.72 60.67
CA MET A 1 -35.66 -2.37 59.88
C MET A 1 -35.55 -0.86 59.85
N SER A 2 -34.41 -0.30 60.22
CA SER A 2 -34.18 1.13 60.04
C SER A 2 -34.03 1.43 58.55
N ILE A 3 -34.34 2.66 58.11
CA ILE A 3 -34.15 3.09 56.71
C ILE A 3 -32.70 2.87 56.26
N THR A 4 -31.75 3.01 57.18
CA THR A 4 -30.33 2.72 56.98
C THR A 4 -30.01 1.25 56.75
N ASP A 5 -30.78 0.33 57.33
CA ASP A 5 -30.61 -1.11 57.09
C ASP A 5 -31.20 -1.51 55.74
N PHE A 6 -32.38 -0.97 55.40
CA PHE A 6 -33.02 -1.18 54.10
C PHE A 6 -32.16 -0.68 52.94
N LEU A 7 -31.54 0.51 53.07
CA LEU A 7 -30.66 1.06 52.05
C LEU A 7 -29.39 0.21 51.89
N ARG A 8 -28.82 -0.31 52.99
CA ARG A 8 -27.65 -1.21 52.94
C ARG A 8 -27.98 -2.53 52.24
N GLU A 9 -29.14 -3.09 52.51
CA GLU A 9 -29.60 -4.35 51.92
C GLU A 9 -29.98 -4.19 50.44
N ALA A 10 -30.61 -3.07 50.08
CA ALA A 10 -30.88 -2.71 48.68
C ALA A 10 -29.58 -2.49 47.89
N GLU A 11 -28.55 -1.90 48.50
CA GLU A 11 -27.24 -1.72 47.86
C GLU A 11 -26.48 -3.05 47.72
N ALA A 12 -26.60 -3.95 48.70
CA ALA A 12 -26.07 -5.31 48.61
C ALA A 12 -26.74 -6.13 47.48
N LEU A 13 -28.07 -6.05 47.36
CA LEU A 13 -28.83 -6.68 46.27
C LEU A 13 -28.47 -6.10 44.90
N ARG A 14 -28.30 -4.79 44.77
CA ARG A 14 -27.82 -4.16 43.51
C ARG A 14 -26.44 -4.67 43.10
N ARG A 15 -25.53 -4.85 44.06
CA ARG A 15 -24.19 -5.39 43.79
C ARG A 15 -24.25 -6.86 43.34
N LEU A 16 -25.16 -7.64 43.92
CA LEU A 16 -25.43 -9.03 43.53
C LEU A 16 -26.01 -9.13 42.11
N VAL A 17 -27.03 -8.32 41.80
CA VAL A 17 -27.61 -8.26 40.43
C VAL A 17 -26.55 -7.84 39.41
N CYS A 18 -25.75 -6.82 39.71
CA CYS A 18 -24.68 -6.39 38.81
C CYS A 18 -23.59 -7.47 38.63
N LYS A 19 -23.35 -8.31 39.65
CA LYS A 19 -22.42 -9.43 39.57
C LYS A 19 -22.99 -10.56 38.70
N GLU A 20 -24.24 -10.94 38.92
CA GLU A 20 -24.95 -11.96 38.12
C GLU A 20 -25.11 -11.51 36.65
N GLU A 21 -25.43 -10.25 36.39
CA GLU A 21 -25.49 -9.70 35.02
C GLU A 21 -24.12 -9.75 34.32
N LYS A 22 -23.03 -9.52 35.05
CA LYS A 22 -21.66 -9.65 34.52
C LYS A 22 -21.27 -11.10 34.27
N GLU A 23 -21.68 -12.02 35.14
CA GLU A 23 -21.42 -13.45 34.97
C GLU A 23 -22.29 -14.08 33.87
N ALA A 24 -23.54 -13.63 33.71
CA ALA A 24 -24.41 -14.00 32.59
C ALA A 24 -23.87 -13.48 31.26
N ARG A 25 -23.45 -12.20 31.19
CA ARG A 25 -22.76 -11.66 30.00
C ARG A 25 -21.49 -12.43 29.66
N ARG A 26 -20.70 -12.83 30.68
CA ARG A 26 -19.51 -13.66 30.45
C ARG A 26 -19.84 -15.03 29.88
N ARG A 27 -20.90 -15.68 30.36
CA ARG A 27 -21.39 -16.97 29.85
C ARG A 27 -21.89 -16.86 28.40
N ASP A 28 -22.72 -15.86 28.10
CA ASP A 28 -23.18 -15.58 26.73
C ASP A 28 -22.01 -15.27 25.77
N LEU A 29 -21.02 -14.51 26.24
CA LEU A 29 -19.79 -14.22 25.47
C LEU A 29 -18.95 -15.49 25.22
N THR A 30 -18.90 -16.43 26.16
CA THR A 30 -18.18 -17.70 25.97
C THR A 30 -18.92 -18.65 25.02
N GLU A 31 -20.24 -18.75 25.10
CA GLU A 31 -21.04 -19.58 24.19
C GLU A 31 -21.03 -19.03 22.76
N THR A 32 -21.20 -17.71 22.59
CA THR A 32 -21.07 -17.06 21.28
C THR A 32 -19.66 -17.19 20.71
N SER A 33 -18.61 -17.05 21.54
CA SER A 33 -17.22 -17.27 21.12
C SER A 33 -16.96 -18.71 20.68
N SER A 34 -17.61 -19.71 21.28
CA SER A 34 -17.53 -21.12 20.86
C SER A 34 -18.17 -21.31 19.49
N ALA A 35 -19.37 -20.78 19.27
CA ALA A 35 -20.06 -20.86 17.99
C ALA A 35 -19.27 -20.19 16.85
N PHE A 36 -18.59 -19.07 17.11
CA PHE A 36 -17.71 -18.43 16.13
C PHE A 36 -16.45 -19.26 15.82
N HIS A 37 -15.91 -19.98 16.79
CA HIS A 37 -14.79 -20.90 16.56
C HIS A 37 -15.22 -22.10 15.71
N GLU A 38 -16.36 -22.71 16.02
CA GLU A 38 -16.91 -23.83 15.24
C GLU A 38 -17.19 -23.43 13.78
N LEU A 39 -17.77 -22.24 13.56
CA LEU A 39 -17.99 -21.72 12.21
C LEU A 39 -16.67 -21.47 11.47
N ARG A 40 -15.67 -20.89 12.14
CA ARG A 40 -14.34 -20.66 11.57
C ARG A 40 -13.66 -21.96 11.19
N ASP A 41 -13.73 -22.98 12.04
CA ASP A 41 -13.15 -24.29 11.79
C ASP A 41 -13.84 -24.99 10.63
N HIS A 42 -15.16 -24.87 10.53
CA HIS A 42 -15.92 -25.37 9.39
C HIS A 42 -15.50 -24.70 8.07
N MET A 43 -15.38 -23.37 8.05
CA MET A 43 -14.92 -22.62 6.88
C MET A 43 -13.47 -22.98 6.49
N ASN A 44 -12.58 -23.15 7.48
CA ASN A 44 -11.21 -23.59 7.25
C ASN A 44 -11.13 -25.01 6.69
N ALA A 45 -12.00 -25.92 7.16
CA ALA A 45 -12.10 -27.27 6.63
C ALA A 45 -12.57 -27.27 5.17
N GLN A 46 -13.56 -26.45 4.82
CA GLN A 46 -14.03 -26.28 3.46
C GLN A 46 -12.92 -25.76 2.53
N LEU A 47 -12.19 -24.72 2.95
CA LEU A 47 -11.05 -24.19 2.21
C LEU A 47 -9.97 -25.24 1.95
N ARG A 48 -9.65 -26.06 2.96
CA ARG A 48 -8.66 -27.16 2.81
C ARG A 48 -9.14 -28.21 1.81
N ALA A 49 -10.44 -28.55 1.82
CA ALA A 49 -11.01 -29.49 0.86
C ALA A 49 -10.93 -28.97 -0.58
N ASP A 50 -11.20 -27.68 -0.80
CA ASP A 50 -11.14 -27.06 -2.11
C ASP A 50 -9.70 -26.96 -2.65
N ILE A 51 -8.74 -26.63 -1.78
CA ILE A 51 -7.30 -26.67 -2.12
C ILE A 51 -6.87 -28.09 -2.52
N MET A 52 -7.26 -29.11 -1.75
CA MET A 52 -6.94 -30.50 -2.07
C MET A 52 -7.52 -30.93 -3.42
N LYS A 53 -8.77 -30.53 -3.72
CA LYS A 53 -9.43 -30.84 -4.98
C LYS A 53 -8.71 -30.20 -6.18
N ALA A 54 -8.29 -28.93 -6.05
CA ALA A 54 -7.52 -28.24 -7.08
C ALA A 54 -6.14 -28.88 -7.29
N GLN A 55 -5.44 -29.23 -6.22
CA GLN A 55 -4.15 -29.92 -6.28
C GLN A 55 -4.26 -31.29 -6.97
N GLN A 56 -5.32 -32.06 -6.68
CA GLN A 56 -5.56 -33.35 -7.34
C GLN A 56 -5.79 -33.19 -8.85
N GLN A 57 -6.53 -32.16 -9.29
CA GLN A 57 -6.75 -31.89 -10.71
C GLN A 57 -5.43 -31.47 -11.41
N LEU A 58 -4.64 -30.62 -10.76
CA LEU A 58 -3.33 -30.20 -11.29
C LEU A 58 -2.36 -31.37 -11.41
N GLN A 59 -2.36 -32.29 -10.43
CA GLN A 59 -1.53 -33.49 -10.49
C GLN A 59 -1.95 -34.42 -11.63
N LYS A 60 -3.25 -34.55 -11.91
CA LYS A 60 -3.74 -35.30 -13.08
C LYS A 60 -3.24 -34.69 -14.40
N LEU A 61 -3.33 -33.36 -14.54
CA LEU A 61 -2.81 -32.64 -15.71
C LEU A 61 -1.30 -32.85 -15.88
N LYS A 62 -0.54 -32.69 -14.79
CA LYS A 62 0.91 -32.93 -14.78
C LYS A 62 1.26 -34.34 -15.24
N ASN A 63 0.53 -35.35 -14.75
CA ASN A 63 0.75 -36.74 -15.14
C ASN A 63 0.37 -37.03 -16.60
N SER A 64 -0.62 -36.33 -17.17
CA SER A 64 -0.98 -36.44 -18.58
C SER A 64 0.09 -35.81 -19.49
N VAL A 65 0.63 -34.65 -19.10
CA VAL A 65 1.74 -33.99 -19.82
C VAL A 65 3.01 -34.83 -19.76
N PHE A 66 3.33 -35.41 -18.59
CA PHE A 66 4.50 -36.28 -18.45
C PHE A 66 4.40 -37.53 -19.32
N ARG A 67 3.23 -38.18 -19.36
CA ARG A 67 2.97 -39.33 -20.26
C ARG A 67 3.09 -38.95 -21.73
N PHE A 68 2.63 -37.77 -22.12
CA PHE A 68 2.82 -37.25 -23.48
C PHE A 68 4.31 -37.04 -23.80
N GLN A 69 5.08 -36.49 -22.85
CA GLN A 69 6.53 -36.31 -23.00
C GLN A 69 7.28 -37.64 -23.15
N GLU A 70 6.89 -38.68 -22.39
CA GLU A 70 7.46 -40.03 -22.55
C GLU A 70 7.16 -40.62 -23.93
N GLN A 71 5.96 -40.41 -24.46
CA GLN A 71 5.57 -40.87 -25.81
C GLN A 71 6.35 -40.17 -26.94
N LEU A 72 7.01 -39.04 -26.67
CA LEU A 72 7.87 -38.34 -27.63
C LEU A 72 9.31 -38.86 -27.65
N MET A 73 9.74 -39.62 -26.63
CA MET A 73 11.15 -39.96 -26.42
C MET A 73 11.66 -41.20 -27.18
N ASP A 74 10.79 -41.98 -27.86
CA ASP A 74 11.22 -43.25 -28.49
C ASP A 74 10.30 -43.76 -29.62
N VAL A 75 9.93 -42.92 -30.61
CA VAL A 75 9.07 -43.37 -31.71
C VAL A 75 9.56 -42.91 -33.10
N LYS A 76 9.71 -43.87 -34.03
CA LYS A 76 9.90 -43.57 -35.46
C LYS A 76 8.60 -42.97 -36.01
N PRO A 77 8.63 -41.79 -36.67
CA PRO A 77 7.42 -41.12 -37.10
C PRO A 77 6.69 -41.93 -38.19
N SER A 78 5.47 -42.40 -37.88
CA SER A 78 4.49 -42.87 -38.85
C SER A 78 3.25 -41.96 -38.80
N PRO A 79 2.47 -41.84 -39.90
CA PRO A 79 1.27 -41.01 -39.93
C PRO A 79 0.29 -41.31 -38.78
N ASP A 80 0.06 -42.59 -38.48
CA ASP A 80 -0.83 -43.04 -37.41
C ASP A 80 -0.35 -42.64 -36.01
N VAL A 81 0.97 -42.57 -35.78
CA VAL A 81 1.56 -42.13 -34.51
C VAL A 81 1.39 -40.62 -34.35
N ILE A 82 1.58 -39.86 -35.43
CA ILE A 82 1.44 -38.40 -35.43
C ILE A 82 -0.02 -38.01 -35.14
N ASP A 83 -0.99 -38.71 -35.73
CA ASP A 83 -2.41 -38.44 -35.48
C ASP A 83 -2.82 -38.76 -34.04
N LYS A 84 -2.29 -39.83 -33.44
CA LYS A 84 -2.51 -40.15 -32.01
C LYS A 84 -1.88 -39.12 -31.08
N LEU A 85 -0.67 -38.64 -31.38
CA LEU A 85 -0.02 -37.57 -30.60
C LEU A 85 -0.80 -36.26 -30.70
N ARG A 86 -1.31 -35.92 -31.89
CA ARG A 86 -2.16 -34.73 -32.08
C ARG A 86 -3.45 -34.83 -31.27
N ALA A 87 -4.12 -35.98 -31.29
CA ALA A 87 -5.32 -36.20 -30.47
C ALA A 87 -5.02 -36.03 -28.96
N THR A 88 -3.93 -36.64 -28.49
CA THR A 88 -3.51 -36.55 -27.08
C THR A 88 -3.16 -35.11 -26.67
N MET A 89 -2.50 -34.35 -27.56
CA MET A 89 -2.19 -32.93 -27.33
C MET A 89 -3.46 -32.09 -27.23
N THR A 90 -4.42 -32.30 -28.13
CA THR A 90 -5.73 -31.62 -28.10
C THR A 90 -6.50 -31.93 -26.80
N ASP A 91 -6.47 -33.17 -26.33
CA ASP A 91 -7.14 -33.56 -25.08
C ASP A 91 -6.49 -32.90 -23.84
N ILE A 92 -5.16 -32.77 -23.84
CA ILE A 92 -4.42 -32.04 -22.79
C ILE A 92 -4.75 -30.55 -22.84
N GLU A 93 -4.77 -29.94 -24.02
CA GLU A 93 -5.14 -28.53 -24.19
C GLU A 93 -6.56 -28.24 -23.71
N ASN A 94 -7.54 -29.09 -24.09
CA ASN A 94 -8.91 -29.00 -23.63
C ASN A 94 -8.99 -29.13 -22.09
N SER A 95 -8.29 -30.11 -21.52
CA SER A 95 -8.26 -30.32 -20.06
C SER A 95 -7.65 -29.13 -19.30
N ILE A 96 -6.63 -28.46 -19.86
CA ILE A 96 -6.04 -27.25 -19.29
C ILE A 96 -7.02 -26.08 -19.37
N ASN A 97 -7.70 -25.92 -20.51
CA ASN A 97 -8.68 -24.84 -20.70
C ASN A 97 -9.89 -25.01 -19.79
N ASP A 98 -10.42 -26.24 -19.65
CA ASP A 98 -11.53 -26.54 -18.74
C ASP A 98 -11.17 -26.26 -17.27
N PHE A 99 -9.97 -26.67 -16.85
CA PHE A 99 -9.46 -26.35 -15.51
C PHE A 99 -9.39 -24.84 -15.29
N LYS A 100 -8.79 -24.09 -16.22
CA LYS A 100 -8.71 -22.62 -16.13
C LYS A 100 -10.09 -21.96 -16.05
N ASN A 101 -11.03 -22.39 -16.88
CA ASN A 101 -12.38 -21.85 -16.92
C ASN A 101 -13.14 -22.13 -15.61
N THR A 102 -13.03 -23.35 -15.08
CA THR A 102 -13.66 -23.71 -13.80
C THR A 102 -13.07 -22.90 -12.65
N GLN A 103 -11.74 -22.78 -12.57
CA GLN A 103 -11.11 -21.97 -11.51
C GLN A 103 -11.48 -20.49 -11.62
N HIS A 104 -11.61 -19.96 -12.84
CA HIS A 104 -12.03 -18.58 -13.06
C HIS A 104 -13.48 -18.34 -12.62
N GLN A 105 -14.40 -19.26 -12.93
CA GLN A 105 -15.80 -19.18 -12.49
C GLN A 105 -15.92 -19.21 -10.96
N SER A 106 -15.24 -20.15 -10.30
CA SER A 106 -15.23 -20.22 -8.83
C SER A 106 -14.65 -18.95 -8.20
N PHE A 107 -13.63 -18.35 -8.81
CA PHE A 107 -13.08 -17.08 -8.32
C PHE A 107 -14.07 -15.92 -8.45
N GLU A 108 -14.77 -15.80 -9.59
CA GLU A 108 -15.79 -14.75 -9.78
C GLU A 108 -16.98 -14.90 -8.82
N GLU A 109 -17.39 -16.13 -8.51
CA GLU A 109 -18.41 -16.42 -7.51
C GLU A 109 -17.97 -15.96 -6.11
N LEU A 110 -16.75 -16.31 -5.70
CA LEU A 110 -16.19 -15.87 -4.42
C LEU A 110 -16.07 -14.34 -4.33
N LEU A 111 -15.67 -13.66 -5.41
CA LEU A 111 -15.65 -12.19 -5.45
C LEU A 111 -17.05 -11.58 -5.30
N LYS A 112 -18.08 -12.23 -5.84
CA LYS A 112 -19.47 -11.78 -5.69
C LYS A 112 -19.95 -11.96 -4.25
N GLU A 113 -19.62 -13.08 -3.62
CA GLU A 113 -19.92 -13.34 -2.21
C GLU A 113 -19.20 -12.34 -1.29
N GLU A 114 -17.91 -12.10 -1.51
CA GLU A 114 -17.12 -11.12 -0.76
C GLU A 114 -17.76 -9.73 -0.81
N ARG A 115 -18.15 -9.26 -2.01
CA ARG A 115 -18.84 -7.97 -2.17
C ARG A 115 -20.17 -7.94 -1.40
N THR A 116 -20.90 -9.04 -1.37
CA THR A 116 -22.19 -9.15 -0.68
C THR A 116 -21.99 -9.10 0.84
N PHE A 117 -21.09 -9.91 1.38
CA PHE A 117 -20.74 -9.89 2.81
C PHE A 117 -20.21 -8.54 3.25
N TRP A 118 -19.40 -7.87 2.43
CA TRP A 118 -18.90 -6.55 2.76
C TRP A 118 -20.04 -5.51 2.89
N GLN A 119 -21.03 -5.57 2.00
CA GLN A 119 -22.20 -4.70 2.08
C GLN A 119 -23.04 -4.98 3.32
N GLU A 120 -23.24 -6.26 3.66
CA GLU A 120 -23.95 -6.67 4.89
C GLU A 120 -23.21 -6.19 6.14
N ILE A 121 -21.89 -6.39 6.23
CA ILE A 121 -21.07 -5.91 7.33
C ILE A 121 -21.20 -4.39 7.47
N CYS A 122 -21.09 -3.64 6.37
CA CYS A 122 -21.28 -2.19 6.42
C CYS A 122 -22.69 -1.77 6.85
N ALA A 123 -23.73 -2.56 6.56
CA ALA A 123 -25.07 -2.31 7.06
C ALA A 123 -25.16 -2.58 8.58
N PHE A 124 -24.54 -3.67 9.06
CA PHE A 124 -24.43 -3.97 10.50
C PHE A 124 -23.64 -2.91 11.26
N GLU A 125 -22.50 -2.45 10.73
CA GLU A 125 -21.68 -1.39 11.33
C GLU A 125 -22.47 -0.09 11.48
N LYS A 126 -23.17 0.33 10.43
CA LYS A 126 -24.02 1.53 10.48
C LYS A 126 -25.17 1.40 11.47
N LYS A 127 -25.74 0.19 11.62
CA LYS A 127 -26.78 -0.08 12.62
C LYS A 127 -26.23 -0.02 14.04
N ILE A 128 -25.05 -0.59 14.28
CA ILE A 128 -24.36 -0.50 15.58
C ILE A 128 -24.02 0.95 15.93
N ASP A 129 -23.55 1.74 14.95
CA ASP A 129 -23.30 3.17 15.14
C ASP A 129 -24.57 3.94 15.52
N SER A 130 -25.72 3.54 14.98
CA SER A 130 -27.01 4.14 15.32
C SER A 130 -27.41 3.89 16.78
N TRP A 131 -26.98 2.76 17.36
CA TRP A 131 -27.18 2.44 18.78
C TRP A 131 -26.23 3.19 19.71
N ALA A 132 -25.07 3.64 19.22
CA ALA A 132 -24.06 4.37 19.98
C ALA A 132 -24.40 5.86 20.19
N LEU A 133 -25.45 6.38 19.53
CA LEU A 133 -25.98 7.70 19.82
C LEU A 133 -26.74 7.65 21.15
N PRO A 134 -26.44 8.53 22.13
CA PRO A 134 -27.27 8.62 23.32
C PRO A 134 -28.68 8.90 22.83
N VAL A 135 -29.63 8.05 23.22
CA VAL A 135 -31.05 8.37 23.14
C VAL A 135 -31.16 9.74 23.78
N LYS A 136 -31.36 10.79 22.97
CA LYS A 136 -31.80 12.06 23.51
C LYS A 136 -33.10 11.69 24.17
N ALA A 137 -33.10 11.58 25.50
CA ALA A 137 -34.32 11.59 26.27
C ALA A 137 -35.12 12.74 25.68
N ASP A 138 -36.24 12.40 25.06
CA ASP A 138 -37.01 13.31 24.24
C ASP A 138 -37.38 14.49 25.13
N SER A 139 -36.59 15.56 25.06
CA SER A 139 -36.70 16.72 25.93
C SER A 139 -37.78 17.62 25.36
N ARG A 140 -38.97 17.03 25.19
CA ARG A 140 -40.28 17.65 24.98
C ARG A 140 -41.42 16.78 25.54
N HIS A 141 -41.15 15.90 26.50
CA HIS A 141 -42.16 15.61 27.52
C HIS A 141 -41.99 16.61 28.66
N PRO A 142 -43.02 17.40 29.02
CA PRO A 142 -43.00 18.18 30.26
C PRO A 142 -42.79 17.20 31.42
N PRO A 143 -42.13 17.61 32.52
CA PRO A 143 -41.94 16.73 33.66
C PRO A 143 -43.32 16.30 34.19
N CYS A 144 -43.46 15.02 34.50
CA CYS A 144 -44.52 14.57 35.38
C CYS A 144 -44.28 15.23 36.74
N SER A 145 -45.00 16.32 37.01
CA SER A 145 -45.09 16.86 38.36
C SER A 145 -46.16 16.06 39.09
N ASP A 146 -45.76 15.35 40.15
CA ASP A 146 -46.66 14.99 41.25
C ASP A 146 -47.07 16.26 42.01
N ARG A 147 -47.83 17.11 41.33
CA ARG A 147 -48.76 18.05 41.94
C ARG A 147 -50.08 17.87 41.25
N ALA A 148 -51.04 17.35 42.00
CA ALA A 148 -52.44 17.38 41.64
C ALA A 148 -52.83 18.79 41.18
N CYS A 149 -53.11 18.93 39.88
CA CYS A 149 -53.79 20.08 39.30
C CYS A 149 -54.87 19.56 38.35
N VAL A 150 -56.08 19.63 38.86
CA VAL A 150 -57.35 19.72 38.14
C VAL A 150 -57.20 20.70 36.96
N GLY A 151 -57.56 20.29 35.74
CA GLY A 151 -57.80 21.22 34.63
C GLY A 151 -57.31 20.76 33.25
N GLN A 152 -58.27 20.48 32.37
CA GLN A 152 -58.16 20.34 30.90
C GLN A 152 -57.63 19.01 30.34
N LYS A 153 -58.52 18.01 30.33
CA LYS A 153 -58.63 17.09 29.18
C LYS A 153 -59.00 17.94 27.96
N SER A 154 -58.06 18.13 27.03
CA SER A 154 -58.39 18.64 25.70
C SER A 154 -59.31 17.63 25.01
N ASP A 155 -60.49 18.12 24.64
CA ASP A 155 -61.65 17.39 24.19
C ASP A 155 -61.43 16.80 22.79
N TRP A 156 -61.09 15.50 22.71
CA TRP A 156 -60.96 14.75 21.45
C TRP A 156 -62.30 14.57 20.70
N ARG A 157 -63.40 15.12 21.19
CA ARG A 157 -64.76 14.86 20.68
C ARG A 157 -65.13 15.64 19.41
N ASN A 158 -64.34 16.63 18.98
CA ASN A 158 -64.70 17.54 17.89
C ASN A 158 -63.69 17.60 16.72
N LEU A 159 -62.88 16.55 16.52
CA LEU A 159 -61.98 16.45 15.36
C LEU A 159 -62.63 15.63 14.22
N PRO A 160 -62.41 15.99 12.94
CA PRO A 160 -62.91 15.21 11.80
C PRO A 160 -62.46 13.74 11.90
N ALA A 161 -63.35 12.81 11.55
CA ALA A 161 -63.11 11.37 11.71
C ALA A 161 -61.82 10.90 11.01
N GLU A 162 -61.43 11.55 9.92
CA GLU A 162 -60.21 11.27 9.16
C GLU A 162 -58.93 11.63 9.92
N VAL A 163 -58.98 12.64 10.80
CA VAL A 163 -57.84 13.04 11.64
C VAL A 163 -57.63 12.05 12.78
N THR A 164 -58.73 11.61 13.39
CA THR A 164 -58.73 10.63 14.48
C THR A 164 -58.34 9.23 13.97
N ALA A 165 -58.68 8.88 12.72
CA ALA A 165 -58.32 7.61 12.10
C ALA A 165 -56.80 7.42 11.94
N LEU A 166 -56.06 8.46 11.51
CA LEU A 166 -54.60 8.41 11.40
C LEU A 166 -53.92 8.28 12.78
N GLU A 167 -54.43 9.00 13.78
CA GLU A 167 -53.86 8.98 15.14
C GLU A 167 -54.13 7.65 15.85
N THR A 168 -55.30 7.06 15.62
CA THR A 168 -55.65 5.71 16.11
C THR A 168 -54.78 4.65 15.43
N PHE A 169 -54.57 4.74 14.12
CA PHE A 169 -53.69 3.83 13.37
C PHE A 169 -52.25 3.86 13.88
N LEU A 170 -51.69 5.05 14.11
CA LEU A 170 -50.33 5.22 14.65
C LEU A 170 -50.19 4.68 16.08
N GLN A 171 -51.24 4.83 16.91
CA GLN A 171 -51.23 4.25 18.26
C GLN A 171 -51.28 2.72 18.25
N GLN A 172 -51.98 2.12 17.30
CA GLN A 172 -52.14 0.66 17.21
C GLN A 172 -50.97 -0.05 16.51
N THR A 173 -50.26 0.63 15.60
CA THR A 173 -49.27 -0.01 14.71
C THR A 173 -47.81 0.31 15.07
N GLY A 174 -47.53 0.76 16.30
CA GLY A 174 -46.16 1.00 16.75
C GLY A 174 -45.57 2.35 16.35
N GLY A 175 -46.42 3.38 16.25
CA GLY A 175 -46.00 4.77 16.10
C GLY A 175 -45.61 5.18 14.68
N ARG A 176 -44.76 6.21 14.57
CA ARG A 176 -44.40 6.84 13.28
C ARG A 176 -43.58 5.95 12.35
N HIS A 177 -43.04 4.85 12.88
CA HIS A 177 -42.13 3.95 12.17
C HIS A 177 -42.66 2.51 12.12
N GLY A 178 -43.93 2.26 12.44
CA GLY A 178 -44.53 0.93 12.24
C GLY A 178 -43.94 -0.16 13.13
N GLY A 179 -43.39 0.20 14.29
CA GLY A 179 -42.67 -0.72 15.16
C GLY A 179 -41.23 -1.04 14.72
N TRP A 180 -40.76 -0.46 13.61
CA TRP A 180 -39.34 -0.50 13.22
C TRP A 180 -38.57 0.62 13.91
N ASP A 181 -37.26 0.41 14.10
CA ASP A 181 -36.39 1.51 14.53
C ASP A 181 -36.19 2.54 13.41
N GLU A 182 -35.73 3.74 13.77
CA GLU A 182 -35.53 4.84 12.82
C GLU A 182 -34.56 4.46 11.70
N PHE A 183 -33.51 3.68 12.00
CA PHE A 183 -32.48 3.31 11.05
C PHE A 183 -33.02 2.33 9.99
N ASP A 184 -33.73 1.28 10.42
CA ASP A 184 -34.36 0.29 9.58
C ASP A 184 -35.44 0.95 8.72
N HIS A 185 -36.27 1.83 9.30
CA HIS A 185 -37.30 2.57 8.55
C HIS A 185 -36.69 3.50 7.48
N GLN A 186 -35.63 4.24 7.80
CA GLN A 186 -34.96 5.11 6.82
C GLN A 186 -34.26 4.31 5.71
N SER A 187 -33.64 3.18 6.05
CA SER A 187 -32.97 2.31 5.08
C SER A 187 -33.99 1.68 4.12
N PHE A 188 -35.13 1.24 4.65
CA PHE A 188 -36.29 0.84 3.85
C PHE A 188 -36.74 1.94 2.90
N LEU A 189 -36.97 3.16 3.39
CA LEU A 189 -37.45 4.28 2.56
C LEU A 189 -36.50 4.61 1.41
N LYS A 190 -35.18 4.57 1.64
CA LYS A 190 -34.18 4.83 0.59
C LYS A 190 -34.27 3.82 -0.55
N VAL A 191 -34.36 2.54 -0.24
CA VAL A 191 -34.43 1.47 -1.24
C VAL A 191 -35.80 1.46 -1.92
N TRP A 192 -36.88 1.65 -1.15
CA TRP A 192 -38.24 1.70 -1.67
C TRP A 192 -38.45 2.87 -2.65
N THR A 193 -37.92 4.05 -2.33
CA THR A 193 -37.99 5.24 -3.19
C THR A 193 -37.18 5.05 -4.48
N LYS A 194 -36.02 4.39 -4.40
CA LYS A 194 -35.17 4.09 -5.56
C LYS A 194 -35.87 3.23 -6.62
N HIS A 195 -36.70 2.28 -6.17
CA HIS A 195 -37.38 1.33 -7.04
C HIS A 195 -38.84 1.68 -7.33
N SER A 196 -39.34 2.81 -6.82
CA SER A 196 -40.74 3.24 -6.96
C SER A 196 -41.75 2.15 -6.56
N GLY A 197 -41.43 1.32 -5.56
CA GLY A 197 -42.30 0.23 -5.09
C GLY A 197 -42.39 -1.01 -6.00
N LYS A 198 -41.48 -1.21 -6.96
CA LYS A 198 -41.45 -2.42 -7.81
C LYS A 198 -40.89 -3.64 -7.06
N PRO A 199 -41.45 -4.86 -7.19
CA PRO A 199 -41.11 -6.04 -6.37
C PRO A 199 -39.62 -6.38 -6.22
N LEU A 200 -38.78 -6.03 -7.21
CA LEU A 200 -37.33 -6.22 -7.18
C LEU A 200 -36.62 -5.52 -6.01
N TYR A 201 -37.24 -4.49 -5.41
CA TYR A 201 -36.66 -3.76 -4.29
C TYR A 201 -36.52 -4.61 -3.03
N ARG A 202 -37.34 -5.65 -2.85
CA ARG A 202 -37.35 -6.48 -1.63
C ARG A 202 -36.06 -7.26 -1.45
N HIS A 203 -35.54 -7.83 -2.54
CA HIS A 203 -34.25 -8.52 -2.54
C HIS A 203 -33.09 -7.55 -2.29
N GLU A 204 -33.14 -6.34 -2.85
CA GLU A 204 -32.10 -5.33 -2.59
C GLU A 204 -32.17 -4.79 -1.15
N ALA A 205 -33.38 -4.61 -0.60
CA ALA A 205 -33.58 -4.06 0.74
C ALA A 205 -32.94 -4.92 1.84
N ARG A 206 -32.90 -6.25 1.66
CA ARG A 206 -32.24 -7.18 2.60
C ARG A 206 -30.78 -6.87 2.83
N LEU A 207 -30.06 -6.40 1.81
CA LEU A 207 -28.64 -6.05 1.92
C LEU A 207 -28.40 -4.83 2.84
N TYR A 208 -29.43 -4.01 3.06
CA TYR A 208 -29.36 -2.78 3.85
C TYR A 208 -30.15 -2.85 5.17
N LEU A 209 -30.83 -3.98 5.43
CA LEU A 209 -31.70 -4.16 6.60
C LEU A 209 -31.22 -5.36 7.42
N PRO A 210 -30.30 -5.12 8.38
CA PRO A 210 -29.70 -6.21 9.14
C PRO A 210 -30.73 -6.94 10.00
N GLY A 211 -30.85 -8.25 9.79
CA GLY A 211 -31.72 -9.16 10.55
C GLY A 211 -33.20 -9.15 10.14
N LYS A 212 -33.56 -8.52 9.01
CA LYS A 212 -34.94 -8.51 8.49
C LYS A 212 -35.11 -9.50 7.35
N THR A 213 -36.21 -10.25 7.36
CA THR A 213 -36.56 -11.17 6.28
C THR A 213 -37.26 -10.43 5.14
N GLU A 214 -37.44 -11.11 4.01
CA GLU A 214 -38.21 -10.54 2.89
C GLU A 214 -39.68 -10.32 3.27
N GLU A 215 -40.21 -11.22 4.11
CA GLU A 215 -41.55 -11.14 4.68
C GLU A 215 -41.69 -9.93 5.60
N ASP A 216 -40.69 -9.62 6.43
CA ASP A 216 -40.71 -8.43 7.28
C ASP A 216 -40.77 -7.15 6.45
N VAL A 217 -39.96 -7.06 5.39
CA VAL A 217 -39.94 -5.92 4.46
C VAL A 217 -41.29 -5.76 3.77
N LYS A 218 -41.93 -6.87 3.40
CA LYS A 218 -43.26 -6.85 2.77
C LYS A 218 -44.33 -6.34 3.74
N LEU A 219 -44.38 -6.84 4.97
CA LEU A 219 -45.34 -6.39 5.98
C LEU A 219 -45.18 -4.90 6.30
N HIS A 220 -43.93 -4.42 6.33
CA HIS A 220 -43.63 -3.01 6.55
C HIS A 220 -44.00 -2.12 5.36
N GLU A 221 -43.90 -2.64 4.14
CA GLU A 221 -44.42 -1.96 2.94
C GLU A 221 -45.94 -1.82 2.97
N GLU A 222 -46.67 -2.89 3.32
CA GLU A 222 -48.13 -2.85 3.44
C GLU A 222 -48.56 -1.80 4.48
N TRP A 223 -47.89 -1.77 5.63
CA TRP A 223 -48.10 -0.74 6.64
C TRP A 223 -47.80 0.68 6.12
N PHE A 224 -46.68 0.87 5.40
CA PHE A 224 -46.27 2.18 4.90
C PHE A 224 -47.23 2.75 3.86
N LEU A 225 -47.79 1.89 3.00
CA LEU A 225 -48.81 2.28 2.01
C LEU A 225 -50.11 2.73 2.70
N GLU A 226 -50.55 2.03 3.74
CA GLU A 226 -51.74 2.40 4.51
C GLU A 226 -51.53 3.73 5.27
N LEU A 227 -50.33 3.91 5.87
CA LEU A 227 -49.96 5.18 6.50
C LEU A 227 -50.06 6.35 5.52
N ARG A 228 -49.55 6.19 4.30
CA ARG A 228 -49.59 7.22 3.26
C ARG A 228 -51.03 7.55 2.85
N HIS A 229 -51.87 6.53 2.69
CA HIS A 229 -53.28 6.71 2.37
C HIS A 229 -54.01 7.54 3.44
N LEU A 230 -53.80 7.24 4.72
CA LEU A 230 -54.40 7.97 5.84
C LEU A 230 -53.86 9.40 5.96
N GLN A 231 -52.57 9.64 5.69
CA GLN A 231 -51.98 10.98 5.65
C GLN A 231 -52.59 11.84 4.53
N ASP A 232 -52.85 11.25 3.37
CA ASP A 232 -53.48 11.95 2.24
C ASP A 232 -54.93 12.34 2.57
N ARG A 233 -55.71 11.42 3.17
CA ARG A 233 -57.07 11.73 3.66
C ARG A 233 -57.10 12.84 4.70
N LYS A 234 -56.15 12.84 5.65
CA LYS A 234 -56.00 13.93 6.63
C LYS A 234 -55.69 15.27 5.94
N ARG A 235 -54.82 15.29 4.94
CA ARG A 235 -54.50 16.51 4.16
C ARG A 235 -55.73 17.05 3.43
N GLU A 236 -56.51 16.18 2.78
CA GLU A 236 -57.73 16.58 2.07
C GLU A 236 -58.79 17.16 3.01
N ALA A 237 -58.98 16.57 4.19
CA ALA A 237 -59.93 17.07 5.19
C ALA A 237 -59.55 18.47 5.69
N ILE A 238 -58.25 18.71 5.94
CA ILE A 238 -57.74 20.03 6.35
C ILE A 238 -57.95 21.07 5.24
N CYS A 239 -57.70 20.71 3.98
CA CYS A 239 -57.93 21.60 2.84
C CYS A 239 -59.42 21.99 2.70
N LYS A 240 -60.32 21.02 2.83
CA LYS A 240 -61.78 21.27 2.80
C LYS A 240 -62.23 22.19 3.95
N TRP A 241 -61.69 21.97 5.15
CA TRP A 241 -61.98 22.81 6.32
C TRP A 241 -61.51 24.26 6.13
N ARG A 242 -60.28 24.46 5.62
CA ARG A 242 -59.74 25.81 5.34
C ARG A 242 -60.58 26.55 4.31
N ALA A 243 -61.00 25.88 3.24
CA ALA A 243 -61.86 26.47 2.20
C ALA A 243 -63.27 26.80 2.69
N SER A 244 -63.81 26.07 3.67
CA SER A 244 -65.10 26.37 4.30
C SER A 244 -65.00 27.59 5.22
N LYS A 245 -63.95 27.67 6.04
CA LYS A 245 -63.71 28.81 6.95
C LYS A 245 -63.44 30.12 6.22
N GLN A 246 -62.84 30.06 5.02
CA GLN A 246 -62.60 31.25 4.21
C GLN A 246 -63.89 31.82 3.62
N ARG A 247 -64.78 30.96 3.12
CA ARG A 247 -66.12 31.36 2.63
C ARG A 247 -67.01 31.94 3.72
N GLU A 248 -66.93 31.41 4.94
CA GLU A 248 -67.68 31.90 6.09
C GLU A 248 -67.27 33.34 6.50
N ARG A 249 -65.99 33.69 6.30
CA ARG A 249 -65.47 35.04 6.56
C ARG A 249 -65.82 36.04 5.46
N GLU A 250 -66.01 35.58 4.23
CA GLU A 250 -66.44 36.40 3.10
C GLU A 250 -67.92 36.79 3.23
N LEU A 251 -68.79 35.85 3.62
CA LEU A 251 -70.21 36.11 3.91
C LEU A 251 -70.45 37.09 5.08
N GLN A 252 -69.58 37.07 6.09
CA GLN A 252 -69.68 38.00 7.23
C GLN A 252 -69.28 39.44 6.87
N ARG A 253 -68.57 39.65 5.75
CA ARG A 253 -68.18 40.97 5.26
C ARG A 253 -69.26 41.65 4.41
N GLU A 254 -70.23 40.92 3.88
CA GLU A 254 -71.28 41.46 3.01
C GLU A 254 -72.50 42.03 3.76
N GLN A 255 -72.53 42.00 5.10
CA GLN A 255 -73.70 42.35 5.93
C GLN A 255 -73.54 43.61 6.81
N ARG A 256 -72.66 44.56 6.52
CA ARG A 256 -72.52 45.80 7.32
C ARG A 256 -72.62 47.07 6.47
N ASP A 257 -73.34 48.06 6.99
CA ASP A 257 -73.84 49.27 6.32
C ASP A 257 -72.92 50.50 6.54
N GLY A 258 -72.86 51.41 5.57
CA GLY A 258 -71.65 52.20 5.23
C GLY A 258 -71.40 53.58 5.87
N ASP A 259 -72.32 54.17 6.65
CA ASP A 259 -72.18 55.58 7.10
C ASP A 259 -71.71 55.77 8.55
N GLU A 260 -71.77 54.73 9.39
CA GLU A 260 -71.06 54.67 10.69
C GLU A 260 -69.60 54.23 10.51
N GLU A 261 -69.33 53.56 9.38
CA GLU A 261 -68.04 53.02 8.97
C GLU A 261 -67.00 54.12 8.73
N LEU A 262 -67.35 55.28 8.15
CA LEU A 262 -66.35 56.29 7.77
C LEU A 262 -65.71 57.01 8.96
N ARG A 263 -66.46 57.24 10.05
CA ARG A 263 -65.94 57.89 11.27
C ARG A 263 -65.26 56.92 12.22
N GLU A 264 -65.76 55.69 12.35
CA GLU A 264 -65.03 54.62 13.04
C GLU A 264 -63.81 54.15 12.25
N ASN A 265 -63.85 54.11 10.92
CA ASN A 265 -62.70 53.72 10.07
C ASN A 265 -61.57 54.76 10.12
N GLU A 266 -61.84 56.04 10.34
CA GLU A 266 -60.77 57.05 10.42
C GLU A 266 -60.07 57.00 11.78
N ALA A 267 -60.84 56.86 12.87
CA ALA A 267 -60.30 56.64 14.22
C ALA A 267 -59.65 55.24 14.38
N GLN A 268 -60.21 54.21 13.74
CA GLN A 268 -59.59 52.90 13.62
C GLN A 268 -58.40 52.95 12.68
N ARG A 269 -58.37 53.73 11.59
CA ARG A 269 -57.17 53.88 10.74
C ARG A 269 -56.02 54.50 11.50
N LEU A 270 -56.25 55.55 12.29
CA LEU A 270 -55.20 56.16 13.12
C LEU A 270 -54.71 55.21 14.21
N LYS A 271 -55.61 54.53 14.94
CA LYS A 271 -55.22 53.48 15.90
C LYS A 271 -54.56 52.27 15.23
N GLN A 272 -54.97 51.93 14.01
CA GLN A 272 -54.45 50.80 13.24
C GLN A 272 -53.14 51.19 12.55
N GLU A 273 -52.87 52.46 12.28
CA GLU A 273 -51.57 52.99 11.83
C GLU A 273 -50.58 53.06 12.98
N GLU A 274 -50.98 53.52 14.17
CA GLU A 274 -50.16 53.43 15.38
C GLU A 274 -49.90 51.98 15.77
N TRP A 275 -50.93 51.13 15.78
CA TRP A 275 -50.77 49.70 16.02
C TRP A 275 -49.95 49.01 14.93
N ARG A 276 -50.05 49.42 13.65
CA ARG A 276 -49.18 48.91 12.57
C ARG A 276 -47.75 49.38 12.75
N ARG A 277 -47.51 50.60 13.25
CA ARG A 277 -46.17 51.10 13.54
C ARG A 277 -45.56 50.35 14.71
N GLU A 278 -46.27 50.21 15.82
CA GLU A 278 -45.86 49.41 16.97
C GLU A 278 -45.71 47.91 16.62
N ALA A 279 -46.60 47.37 15.79
CA ALA A 279 -46.50 46.00 15.31
C ALA A 279 -45.33 45.83 14.33
N SER A 280 -45.03 46.83 13.49
CA SER A 280 -43.86 46.82 12.59
C SER A 280 -42.58 46.90 13.39
N GLU A 281 -42.49 47.78 14.39
CA GLU A 281 -41.36 47.87 15.32
C GLU A 281 -41.20 46.59 16.13
N ARG A 282 -42.29 45.99 16.63
CA ARG A 282 -42.25 44.66 17.28
C ARG A 282 -41.87 43.54 16.31
N LEU A 283 -42.31 43.59 15.06
CA LEU A 283 -41.99 42.59 14.05
C LEU A 283 -40.54 42.72 13.59
N GLU A 284 -40.00 43.94 13.48
CA GLU A 284 -38.59 44.21 13.21
C GLU A 284 -37.71 43.82 14.39
N ALA A 285 -38.10 44.15 15.63
CA ALA A 285 -37.42 43.69 16.83
C ALA A 285 -37.44 42.15 16.91
N TRP A 286 -38.59 41.53 16.64
CA TRP A 286 -38.72 40.08 16.58
C TRP A 286 -37.91 39.46 15.44
N ARG A 287 -37.87 40.07 14.25
CA ARG A 287 -37.05 39.63 13.11
C ARG A 287 -35.57 39.74 13.45
N SER A 288 -35.14 40.85 14.05
CA SER A 288 -33.75 41.08 14.47
C SER A 288 -33.33 40.04 15.51
N GLN A 289 -34.16 39.83 16.53
CA GLN A 289 -33.97 38.79 17.54
C GLN A 289 -33.98 37.36 16.94
N LYS A 290 -34.84 37.08 15.95
CA LYS A 290 -34.86 35.80 15.23
C LYS A 290 -33.64 35.61 14.34
N THR A 291 -33.08 36.69 13.81
CA THR A 291 -31.89 36.65 12.96
C THR A 291 -30.67 36.39 13.84
N GLN A 292 -30.55 37.08 14.98
CA GLN A 292 -29.56 36.78 16.01
C GLN A 292 -29.65 35.33 16.51
N GLN A 293 -30.84 34.83 16.85
CA GLN A 293 -31.00 33.42 17.24
C GLN A 293 -30.55 32.46 16.15
N ARG A 294 -30.84 32.75 14.87
CA ARG A 294 -30.39 31.91 13.75
C ARG A 294 -28.89 31.98 13.54
N GLU A 295 -28.25 33.11 13.79
CA GLU A 295 -26.80 33.26 13.73
C GLU A 295 -26.12 32.50 14.89
N GLU A 296 -26.64 32.62 16.11
CA GLU A 296 -26.18 31.83 17.27
C GLU A 296 -26.36 30.32 17.05
N GLU A 297 -27.53 29.90 16.52
CA GLU A 297 -27.78 28.50 16.15
C GLU A 297 -26.82 28.01 15.06
N ARG A 298 -26.49 28.84 14.07
CA ARG A 298 -25.52 28.51 13.01
C ARG A 298 -24.10 28.41 13.55
N GLU A 299 -23.69 29.33 14.42
CA GLU A 299 -22.40 29.25 15.11
C GLU A 299 -22.29 27.99 15.96
N GLN A 300 -23.36 27.66 16.69
CA GLN A 300 -23.39 26.47 17.53
C GLN A 300 -23.36 25.19 16.69
N GLN A 301 -24.08 25.14 15.57
CA GLN A 301 -24.00 24.04 14.60
C GLN A 301 -22.58 23.90 14.02
N LEU A 302 -21.90 25.01 13.73
CA LEU A 302 -20.53 24.99 13.21
C LEU A 302 -19.54 24.47 14.27
N ARG A 303 -19.69 24.89 15.54
CA ARG A 303 -18.88 24.40 16.66
C ARG A 303 -19.11 22.90 16.90
N ASP A 304 -20.36 22.45 16.84
CA ASP A 304 -20.72 21.04 16.99
C ASP A 304 -20.23 20.18 15.81
N GLU A 305 -20.23 20.71 14.59
CA GLU A 305 -19.67 20.05 13.41
C GLU A 305 -18.14 19.91 13.51
N ILE A 306 -17.44 20.96 13.95
CA ILE A 306 -15.99 20.91 14.19
C ILE A 306 -15.66 19.87 15.26
N LEU A 307 -16.42 19.84 16.36
CA LEU A 307 -16.22 18.86 17.44
C LEU A 307 -16.50 17.43 16.97
N ARG A 308 -17.56 17.22 16.19
CA ARG A 308 -17.89 15.92 15.57
C ARG A 308 -16.79 15.45 14.62
N ARG A 309 -16.25 16.33 13.76
CA ARG A 309 -15.12 16.01 12.88
C ARG A 309 -13.86 15.64 13.66
N ARG A 310 -13.60 16.32 14.79
CA ARG A 310 -12.47 16.01 15.67
C ARG A 310 -12.61 14.63 16.31
N ARG A 311 -13.79 14.32 16.87
CA ARG A 311 -14.10 13.00 17.45
C ARG A 311 -14.04 11.88 16.41
N ALA A 312 -14.62 12.09 15.22
CA ALA A 312 -14.55 11.11 14.13
C ALA A 312 -13.11 10.85 13.65
N LYS A 313 -12.23 11.86 13.73
CA LYS A 313 -10.81 11.71 13.40
C LYS A 313 -10.05 10.92 14.48
N GLU A 314 -10.37 11.15 15.76
CA GLU A 314 -9.83 10.34 16.87
C GLU A 314 -10.32 8.90 16.84
N GLU A 315 -11.60 8.68 16.54
CA GLU A 315 -12.17 7.33 16.45
C GLU A 315 -11.56 6.54 15.30
N ARG A 316 -11.38 7.17 14.11
CA ARG A 316 -10.64 6.55 13.00
C ARG A 316 -9.19 6.21 13.38
N ARG A 317 -8.55 7.03 14.23
CA ARG A 317 -7.20 6.74 14.73
C ARG A 317 -7.22 5.50 15.63
N ARG A 318 -8.19 5.41 16.55
CA ARG A 318 -8.37 4.25 17.44
C ARG A 318 -8.72 2.97 16.69
N GLN A 319 -9.61 3.05 15.70
CA GLN A 319 -9.94 1.91 14.84
C GLN A 319 -8.72 1.40 14.08
N LEU A 320 -7.86 2.30 13.60
CA LEU A 320 -6.60 1.93 12.95
C LEU A 320 -5.62 1.28 13.93
N GLU A 321 -5.50 1.80 15.15
CA GLU A 321 -4.69 1.21 16.23
C GLU A 321 -5.17 -0.21 16.60
N VAL A 322 -6.48 -0.41 16.76
CA VAL A 322 -7.06 -1.73 17.05
C VAL A 322 -6.86 -2.69 15.88
N LYS A 323 -7.05 -2.23 14.64
CA LYS A 323 -6.82 -3.05 13.45
C LYS A 323 -5.37 -3.53 13.35
N LEU A 324 -4.41 -2.65 13.65
CA LEU A 324 -2.99 -3.00 13.71
C LEU A 324 -2.71 -4.03 14.81
N LEU A 325 -3.31 -3.89 16.01
CA LEU A 325 -3.18 -4.86 17.09
C LEU A 325 -3.76 -6.23 16.72
N VAL A 326 -4.90 -6.28 16.03
CA VAL A 326 -5.52 -7.53 15.57
C VAL A 326 -4.65 -8.21 14.50
N GLU A 327 -4.09 -7.45 13.57
CA GLU A 327 -3.15 -7.98 12.57
C GLU A 327 -1.86 -8.51 13.21
N ASP A 328 -1.34 -7.85 14.25
CA ASP A 328 -0.16 -8.31 14.99
C ASP A 328 -0.46 -9.58 15.80
N LEU A 329 -1.64 -9.70 16.41
CA LEU A 329 -2.08 -10.93 17.07
C LEU A 329 -2.23 -12.10 16.08
N ARG A 330 -2.82 -11.85 14.91
CA ARG A 330 -2.95 -12.86 13.85
C ARG A 330 -1.59 -13.36 13.36
N ARG A 331 -0.62 -12.45 13.20
CA ARG A 331 0.76 -12.82 12.86
C ARG A 331 1.45 -13.64 13.95
N LEU A 332 1.13 -13.37 15.22
CA LEU A 332 1.64 -14.15 16.34
C LEU A 332 1.06 -15.57 16.35
N GLU A 333 -0.23 -15.73 16.06
CA GLU A 333 -0.87 -17.03 15.89
C GLU A 333 -0.31 -17.81 14.69
N GLU A 334 -0.13 -17.16 13.54
CA GLU A 334 0.49 -17.76 12.35
C GLU A 334 1.92 -18.24 12.66
N LYS A 335 2.71 -17.45 13.39
CA LYS A 335 4.06 -17.84 13.84
C LYS A 335 4.06 -19.01 14.82
N LEU A 336 3.08 -19.07 15.73
CA LEU A 336 2.92 -20.20 16.65
C LEU A 336 2.55 -21.48 15.90
N GLN A 337 1.65 -21.40 14.91
CA GLN A 337 1.30 -22.52 14.05
C GLN A 337 2.48 -22.98 13.20
N GLU A 338 3.24 -22.05 12.63
CA GLU A 338 4.44 -22.37 11.84
C GLU A 338 5.52 -23.00 12.72
N LYS A 339 5.70 -22.52 13.96
CA LYS A 339 6.61 -23.14 14.94
C LYS A 339 6.18 -24.56 15.28
N HIS A 340 4.88 -24.79 15.52
CA HIS A 340 4.34 -26.12 15.78
C HIS A 340 4.54 -27.06 14.57
N SER A 341 4.31 -26.56 13.36
CA SER A 341 4.54 -27.32 12.11
C SER A 341 6.03 -27.65 11.91
N LYS A 342 6.94 -26.72 12.22
CA LYS A 342 8.39 -26.95 12.19
C LYS A 342 8.86 -27.94 13.26
N GLU A 343 8.24 -27.93 14.45
CA GLU A 343 8.50 -28.90 15.52
C GLU A 343 8.00 -30.30 15.13
N GLU A 344 6.82 -30.42 14.51
CA GLU A 344 6.32 -31.67 13.93
C GLU A 344 7.21 -32.19 12.80
N GLU A 345 7.62 -31.32 11.88
CA GLU A 345 8.52 -31.68 10.78
C GLU A 345 9.91 -32.07 11.30
N GLN A 346 10.43 -31.41 12.34
CA GLN A 346 11.67 -31.82 13.02
C GLN A 346 11.52 -33.17 13.71
N SER A 347 10.38 -33.43 14.37
CA SER A 347 10.09 -34.72 15.00
C SER A 347 10.01 -35.85 13.96
N GLU A 348 9.40 -35.59 12.81
CA GLU A 348 9.32 -36.53 11.69
C GLU A 348 10.68 -36.74 11.01
N ARG A 349 11.47 -35.67 10.84
CA ARG A 349 12.86 -35.76 10.38
C ARG A 349 13.70 -36.58 11.34
N LEU A 350 13.60 -36.38 12.67
CA LEU A 350 14.31 -37.16 13.67
C LEU A 350 13.91 -38.64 13.65
N ARG A 351 12.62 -38.96 13.46
CA ARG A 351 12.14 -40.34 13.25
C ARG A 351 12.71 -40.96 11.98
N THR A 352 12.78 -40.19 10.90
CA THR A 352 13.34 -40.65 9.61
C THR A 352 14.86 -40.82 9.69
N LEU A 353 15.54 -39.95 10.42
CA LEU A 353 16.99 -39.98 10.66
C LEU A 353 17.37 -41.12 11.61
N ALA A 354 16.52 -41.46 12.58
CA ALA A 354 16.66 -42.68 13.39
C ALA A 354 16.53 -43.95 12.54
N LYS A 355 15.53 -44.01 11.65
CA LYS A 355 15.37 -45.12 10.67
C LYS A 355 16.53 -45.22 9.66
N LEU A 356 17.17 -44.10 9.34
CA LEU A 356 18.36 -44.06 8.46
C LEU A 356 19.64 -44.42 9.21
N LYS A 357 19.79 -44.01 10.47
CA LYS A 357 20.92 -44.39 11.34
C LYS A 357 20.95 -45.90 11.62
N GLU A 358 19.78 -46.52 11.75
CA GLU A 358 19.66 -47.98 11.89
C GLU A 358 20.06 -48.74 10.60
N LYS A 359 20.07 -48.05 9.45
CA LYS A 359 20.37 -48.64 8.12
C LYS A 359 21.78 -48.34 7.60
N VAL A 360 22.55 -47.46 8.24
CA VAL A 360 23.87 -47.04 7.73
C VAL A 360 24.87 -46.88 8.87
N GLU A 361 25.38 -47.99 9.40
CA GLU A 361 26.74 -48.01 9.95
C GLU A 361 27.73 -48.21 8.79
N VAL A 362 28.06 -47.10 8.11
CA VAL A 362 29.26 -47.04 7.27
C VAL A 362 30.07 -45.85 7.76
N HIS A 363 31.17 -46.16 8.43
CA HIS A 363 32.15 -45.20 8.91
C HIS A 363 32.86 -44.57 7.70
N ILE A 364 32.42 -43.38 7.29
CA ILE A 364 33.12 -42.59 6.26
C ILE A 364 33.96 -41.53 6.97
N SER A 365 35.27 -41.75 7.02
CA SER A 365 36.26 -40.74 7.38
C SER A 365 36.17 -39.58 6.38
N ARG A 366 35.79 -38.39 6.86
CA ARG A 366 35.72 -37.18 6.05
C ARG A 366 37.07 -36.46 6.08
N ASP A 367 37.75 -36.46 4.94
CA ASP A 367 38.97 -35.70 4.70
C ASP A 367 38.64 -34.20 4.51
N LEU A 368 39.03 -33.37 5.48
CA LEU A 368 38.86 -31.91 5.50
C LEU A 368 39.62 -31.20 4.36
N SER A 369 40.61 -31.87 3.73
CA SER A 369 41.41 -31.27 2.66
C SER A 369 40.67 -31.06 1.34
N ARG A 370 39.42 -31.56 1.21
CA ARG A 370 38.57 -31.35 0.02
C ARG A 370 37.93 -29.97 -0.06
N LEU A 371 37.93 -29.17 1.01
CA LEU A 371 37.29 -27.86 1.03
C LEU A 371 38.11 -26.77 0.31
N TRP A 372 39.44 -26.94 0.21
CA TRP A 372 40.35 -25.99 -0.44
C TRP A 372 41.01 -26.56 -1.71
N LYS A 373 40.65 -27.77 -2.12
CA LYS A 373 41.07 -28.33 -3.41
C LYS A 373 39.97 -28.12 -4.44
N PRO A 374 40.29 -27.61 -5.64
CA PRO A 374 39.31 -27.53 -6.71
C PRO A 374 38.72 -28.91 -7.01
N THR A 375 37.43 -28.96 -7.31
CA THR A 375 36.75 -30.21 -7.60
C THR A 375 37.25 -30.77 -8.93
N LYS A 376 37.24 -32.11 -9.12
CA LYS A 376 37.61 -32.75 -10.41
C LYS A 376 36.88 -32.14 -11.61
N VAL A 377 35.63 -31.72 -11.42
CA VAL A 377 34.84 -31.02 -12.45
C VAL A 377 35.40 -29.62 -12.75
N TRP A 378 35.89 -28.91 -11.74
CA TRP A 378 36.59 -27.63 -11.93
C TRP A 378 37.95 -27.81 -12.62
N GLU A 379 38.70 -28.86 -12.25
CA GLU A 379 39.95 -29.23 -12.91
C GLU A 379 39.72 -29.67 -14.38
N GLU A 380 38.66 -30.41 -14.67
CA GLU A 380 38.29 -30.84 -16.02
C GLU A 380 37.78 -29.67 -16.88
N ARG A 381 37.03 -28.73 -16.31
CA ARG A 381 36.60 -27.51 -17.02
C ARG A 381 37.76 -26.55 -17.34
N ASN A 382 38.85 -26.61 -16.57
CA ASN A 382 40.06 -25.83 -16.83
C ASN A 382 41.07 -26.53 -17.77
N LYS A 383 40.80 -27.77 -18.22
CA LYS A 383 41.70 -28.52 -19.12
C LYS A 383 41.55 -28.19 -20.61
N GLU A 384 40.42 -27.61 -21.03
CA GLU A 384 40.24 -27.21 -22.44
C GLU A 384 40.87 -25.83 -22.69
N ILE A 385 42.15 -25.90 -23.05
CA ILE A 385 42.99 -24.78 -23.43
C ILE A 385 42.68 -24.44 -24.89
N GLY A 386 42.02 -23.29 -25.13
CA GLY A 386 41.94 -22.72 -26.48
C GLY A 386 43.33 -22.36 -27.02
N PRO A 387 43.49 -22.14 -28.35
CA PRO A 387 44.80 -21.96 -28.99
C PRO A 387 45.65 -20.78 -28.46
N SER A 388 45.11 -19.93 -27.58
CA SER A 388 45.76 -18.77 -26.96
C SER A 388 46.05 -18.90 -25.45
N GLY A 389 45.82 -20.05 -24.81
CA GLY A 389 46.25 -20.26 -23.41
C GLY A 389 45.40 -19.58 -22.33
N THR A 390 44.27 -18.95 -22.67
CA THR A 390 43.30 -18.43 -21.69
C THR A 390 42.14 -19.41 -21.59
N GLY A 391 41.88 -19.96 -20.39
CA GLY A 391 40.80 -20.93 -20.11
C GLY A 391 39.39 -20.44 -20.48
N PRO A 392 38.32 -21.20 -20.17
CA PRO A 392 36.98 -20.86 -20.61
C PRO A 392 36.56 -19.48 -20.09
N VAL A 393 36.43 -18.53 -21.02
CA VAL A 393 35.91 -17.20 -20.74
C VAL A 393 34.41 -17.34 -20.52
N PHE A 394 33.97 -17.45 -19.27
CA PHE A 394 32.59 -17.14 -18.93
C PHE A 394 32.31 -15.73 -19.46
N GLN A 395 31.44 -15.61 -20.46
CA GLN A 395 31.04 -14.36 -21.11
C GLN A 395 30.18 -13.53 -20.15
N ILE A 396 30.80 -13.01 -19.09
CA ILE A 396 30.19 -12.07 -18.18
C ILE A 396 30.60 -10.67 -18.64
N PHE A 397 29.65 -9.96 -19.25
CA PHE A 397 29.86 -8.62 -19.78
C PHE A 397 29.98 -7.55 -18.69
N HIS A 398 29.59 -7.85 -17.44
CA HIS A 398 29.50 -6.91 -16.32
C HIS A 398 30.44 -7.25 -15.14
N ARG A 399 31.59 -7.90 -15.40
CA ARG A 399 32.55 -8.32 -14.35
C ARG A 399 33.04 -7.13 -13.52
N LEU A 400 33.22 -5.96 -14.13
CA LEU A 400 33.66 -4.76 -13.43
C LEU A 400 32.69 -4.32 -12.32
N THR A 401 31.39 -4.48 -12.51
CA THR A 401 30.38 -4.21 -11.47
C THR A 401 30.42 -5.24 -10.34
N ILE A 402 30.69 -6.51 -10.64
CA ILE A 402 30.88 -7.54 -9.59
C ILE A 402 32.13 -7.23 -8.76
N VAL A 403 33.20 -6.79 -9.41
CA VAL A 403 34.43 -6.32 -8.75
C VAL A 403 34.12 -5.09 -7.88
N PHE A 404 33.32 -4.14 -8.37
CA PHE A 404 32.86 -3.01 -7.57
C PHE A 404 32.11 -3.42 -6.30
N PHE A 405 31.12 -4.31 -6.41
CA PHE A 405 30.40 -4.80 -5.21
C PHE A 405 31.33 -5.47 -4.20
N SER A 406 32.30 -6.23 -4.69
CA SER A 406 33.27 -6.92 -3.84
C SER A 406 34.25 -5.95 -3.19
N LEU A 407 34.86 -5.05 -3.96
CA LEU A 407 35.84 -4.07 -3.46
C LEU A 407 35.21 -3.03 -2.56
N SER A 408 34.07 -2.46 -2.94
CA SER A 408 33.36 -1.50 -2.10
C SER A 408 32.84 -2.16 -0.83
N GLY A 409 32.38 -3.42 -0.90
CA GLY A 409 31.99 -4.20 0.28
C GLY A 409 33.17 -4.44 1.23
N LEU A 410 34.33 -4.85 0.72
CA LEU A 410 35.56 -4.97 1.50
C LEU A 410 36.00 -3.64 2.09
N ASP A 411 35.84 -2.53 1.38
CA ASP A 411 36.14 -1.20 1.90
C ASP A 411 35.23 -0.82 3.06
N VAL A 412 33.93 -1.09 2.96
CA VAL A 412 32.98 -0.87 4.05
C VAL A 412 33.28 -1.74 5.26
N LEU A 413 33.77 -2.96 5.05
CA LEU A 413 34.23 -3.89 6.09
C LEU A 413 35.64 -3.59 6.63
N ASP A 414 36.31 -2.55 6.13
CA ASP A 414 37.71 -2.24 6.42
C ASP A 414 38.68 -3.41 6.21
N ALA A 415 38.54 -4.10 5.08
CA ALA A 415 39.29 -5.31 4.72
C ALA A 415 39.91 -5.23 3.32
N LEU A 416 40.29 -4.02 2.85
CA LEU A 416 40.93 -3.83 1.54
C LEU A 416 42.38 -4.31 1.48
N ASP A 417 42.99 -4.66 2.61
CA ASP A 417 44.33 -5.23 2.72
C ASP A 417 44.42 -6.66 2.16
N VAL A 418 43.30 -7.39 2.09
CA VAL A 418 43.26 -8.77 1.60
C VAL A 418 43.38 -8.90 0.08
N VAL A 419 43.35 -7.78 -0.66
CA VAL A 419 43.40 -7.76 -2.13
C VAL A 419 44.71 -7.16 -2.65
N ASP A 420 45.21 -7.70 -3.75
CA ASP A 420 46.33 -7.14 -4.50
C ASP A 420 45.89 -5.89 -5.27
N LYS A 421 45.98 -4.72 -4.62
CA LYS A 421 45.54 -3.44 -5.19
C LYS A 421 46.27 -3.09 -6.49
N PRO A 422 47.62 -3.15 -6.59
CA PRO A 422 48.33 -2.86 -7.84
C PRO A 422 47.84 -3.67 -9.03
N SER A 423 47.71 -5.00 -8.89
CA SER A 423 47.26 -5.85 -10.00
C SER A 423 45.82 -5.57 -10.41
N LEU A 424 44.94 -5.27 -9.45
CA LEU A 424 43.55 -4.88 -9.74
C LEU A 424 43.47 -3.52 -10.45
N ILE A 425 44.28 -2.54 -10.05
CA ILE A 425 44.37 -1.25 -10.73
C ILE A 425 44.80 -1.46 -12.19
N GLU A 426 45.84 -2.25 -12.45
CA GLU A 426 46.27 -2.58 -13.83
C GLU A 426 45.16 -3.28 -14.62
N TRP A 427 44.43 -4.23 -14.00
CA TRP A 427 43.29 -4.89 -14.62
C TRP A 427 42.16 -3.91 -14.96
N ILE A 428 41.80 -2.98 -14.06
CA ILE A 428 40.76 -1.98 -14.34
C ILE A 428 41.20 -1.05 -15.49
N TYR A 429 42.46 -0.60 -15.49
CA TYR A 429 43.00 0.21 -16.58
C TYR A 429 43.08 -0.55 -17.91
N SER A 430 43.15 -1.89 -17.88
CA SER A 430 43.03 -2.70 -19.09
C SER A 430 41.66 -2.65 -19.76
N LEU A 431 40.63 -2.24 -19.01
CA LEU A 431 39.26 -2.12 -19.49
C LEU A 431 38.94 -0.74 -20.05
N GLN A 432 39.81 0.26 -19.88
CA GLN A 432 39.57 1.58 -20.45
C GLN A 432 39.59 1.52 -22.00
N VAL A 433 38.55 2.07 -22.62
CA VAL A 433 38.49 2.31 -24.07
C VAL A 433 39.10 3.67 -24.32
N LEU A 434 40.36 3.67 -24.75
CA LEU A 434 41.11 4.88 -25.06
C LEU A 434 40.80 5.40 -26.47
N PRO A 435 40.99 6.71 -26.71
CA PRO A 435 40.92 7.24 -28.06
C PRO A 435 42.01 6.62 -28.94
N THR A 436 41.66 6.32 -30.19
CA THR A 436 42.60 5.96 -31.26
C THR A 436 43.51 7.16 -31.59
N GLU A 437 44.60 6.93 -32.33
CA GLU A 437 45.53 8.01 -32.72
C GLU A 437 44.83 9.15 -33.48
N ASP A 438 43.88 8.81 -34.36
CA ASP A 438 43.07 9.75 -35.12
C ASP A 438 41.88 10.32 -34.33
N LYS A 439 41.66 9.86 -33.08
CA LYS A 439 40.56 10.23 -32.18
C LYS A 439 39.15 10.01 -32.78
N SER A 440 39.01 9.14 -33.78
CA SER A 440 37.73 8.90 -34.46
C SER A 440 36.70 8.19 -33.56
N ASN A 441 37.15 7.45 -32.55
CA ASN A 441 36.31 6.70 -31.61
C ASN A 441 35.97 7.46 -30.32
N LEU A 442 36.16 8.79 -30.22
CA LEU A 442 35.90 9.56 -28.98
C LEU A 442 34.51 9.32 -28.38
N ARG A 443 33.49 9.17 -29.23
CA ARG A 443 32.10 8.91 -28.82
C ARG A 443 31.89 7.52 -28.19
N ARG A 444 32.90 6.65 -28.23
CA ARG A 444 32.87 5.27 -27.72
C ARG A 444 33.78 5.06 -26.52
N CYS A 445 34.48 6.08 -26.07
CA CYS A 445 35.42 5.98 -24.96
C CYS A 445 34.71 5.83 -23.60
N GLY A 446 35.38 5.23 -22.62
CA GLY A 446 34.82 4.86 -21.32
C GLY A 446 35.51 3.61 -20.78
N PHE A 447 34.80 2.75 -20.05
CA PHE A 447 35.31 1.45 -19.62
C PHE A 447 34.44 0.30 -20.14
N ARG A 448 35.09 -0.81 -20.49
CA ARG A 448 34.47 -2.10 -20.76
C ARG A 448 34.10 -2.77 -19.44
N GLY A 449 33.11 -3.66 -19.45
CA GLY A 449 32.80 -4.46 -18.27
C GLY A 449 33.63 -5.73 -18.12
N SER A 450 34.30 -6.18 -19.20
CA SER A 450 35.29 -7.27 -19.21
C SER A 450 36.08 -7.27 -20.54
N SER A 451 37.09 -8.13 -20.66
CA SER A 451 37.90 -8.32 -21.87
C SER A 451 37.26 -9.27 -22.91
N HIS A 452 35.95 -9.49 -22.85
CA HIS A 452 35.23 -10.48 -23.67
C HIS A 452 35.36 -10.25 -25.20
N ILE A 453 35.58 -8.99 -25.61
CA ILE A 453 35.69 -8.60 -27.01
C ILE A 453 37.04 -8.99 -27.64
N GLY A 454 38.01 -9.46 -26.84
CA GLY A 454 39.29 -9.96 -27.34
C GLY A 454 40.30 -8.87 -27.73
N VAL A 455 40.07 -7.60 -27.36
CA VAL A 455 41.08 -6.54 -27.51
C VAL A 455 42.31 -6.89 -26.65
N PRO A 456 43.54 -6.72 -27.18
CA PRO A 456 44.77 -7.02 -26.44
C PRO A 456 44.84 -6.29 -25.10
N TYR A 457 45.41 -6.96 -24.08
CA TYR A 457 45.58 -6.40 -22.76
C TYR A 457 46.52 -5.18 -22.80
N ASN A 458 45.99 -3.99 -22.50
CA ASN A 458 46.75 -2.73 -22.45
C ASN A 458 46.34 -1.92 -21.22
N THR A 459 47.25 -1.68 -20.28
CA THR A 459 46.97 -0.98 -19.01
C THR A 459 46.93 0.55 -19.15
N SER A 460 46.19 1.01 -20.15
CA SER A 460 46.02 2.43 -20.51
C SER A 460 47.33 3.16 -20.84
N LYS A 461 48.21 2.49 -21.60
CA LYS A 461 49.47 3.04 -22.10
C LYS A 461 49.36 3.25 -23.62
N GLY A 462 49.68 4.46 -24.08
CA GLY A 462 49.60 4.81 -25.50
C GLY A 462 48.15 4.95 -26.03
N PRO A 463 47.97 5.01 -27.35
CA PRO A 463 46.65 5.13 -27.98
C PRO A 463 45.84 3.82 -27.91
N GLY A 464 44.52 3.94 -28.05
CA GLY A 464 43.62 2.78 -28.13
C GLY A 464 43.76 2.03 -29.46
N SER A 465 43.56 0.71 -29.43
CA SER A 465 43.51 -0.11 -30.65
C SER A 465 42.14 0.03 -31.33
N PRO A 466 42.09 0.29 -32.65
CA PRO A 466 40.82 0.38 -33.36
C PRO A 466 40.14 -0.99 -33.40
N HIS A 467 38.87 -1.05 -33.00
CA HIS A 467 38.05 -2.26 -33.09
C HIS A 467 36.59 -1.90 -33.42
N PRO A 468 35.94 -2.55 -34.40
CA PRO A 468 34.64 -2.11 -34.93
C PRO A 468 33.50 -2.05 -33.92
N TYR A 469 33.53 -2.89 -32.89
CA TYR A 469 32.48 -3.03 -31.87
C TYR A 469 32.94 -2.71 -30.45
N ASP A 470 34.14 -2.13 -30.32
CA ASP A 470 34.67 -1.82 -29.00
C ASP A 470 34.22 -0.45 -28.52
N SER A 471 33.50 -0.45 -27.41
CA SER A 471 32.92 0.74 -26.79
C SER A 471 32.84 0.60 -25.28
N GLY A 472 32.86 1.74 -24.60
CA GLY A 472 32.59 1.83 -23.17
C GLY A 472 31.11 1.67 -22.87
N HIS A 473 30.82 1.19 -21.66
CA HIS A 473 29.46 1.10 -21.14
C HIS A 473 29.32 2.01 -19.91
N VAL A 474 28.29 2.85 -19.84
CA VAL A 474 28.17 3.91 -18.82
C VAL A 474 28.27 3.39 -17.38
N ALA A 475 27.58 2.30 -17.04
CA ALA A 475 27.68 1.68 -15.72
C ALA A 475 29.08 1.11 -15.42
N MET A 476 29.81 0.68 -16.45
CA MET A 476 31.18 0.18 -16.31
C MET A 476 32.17 1.33 -16.16
N THR A 477 31.97 2.45 -16.86
CA THR A 477 32.72 3.70 -16.63
C THR A 477 32.53 4.20 -15.21
N TYR A 478 31.28 4.24 -14.72
CA TYR A 478 30.97 4.57 -13.33
C TYR A 478 31.70 3.63 -12.35
N THR A 479 31.47 2.32 -12.45
CA THR A 479 32.05 1.36 -11.49
C THR A 479 33.57 1.24 -11.61
N GLY A 480 34.15 1.43 -12.80
CA GLY A 480 35.59 1.47 -13.01
C GLY A 480 36.27 2.64 -12.28
N LEU A 481 35.73 3.86 -12.45
CA LEU A 481 36.21 5.03 -11.73
C LEU A 481 36.07 4.86 -10.21
N ALA A 482 34.91 4.38 -9.75
CA ALA A 482 34.67 4.11 -8.34
C ALA A 482 35.68 3.10 -7.76
N CYS A 483 35.94 1.99 -8.47
CA CYS A 483 36.93 1.00 -8.06
C CYS A 483 38.34 1.60 -7.96
N LEU A 484 38.77 2.40 -8.94
CA LEU A 484 40.08 3.06 -8.91
C LEU A 484 40.22 3.98 -7.68
N ILE A 485 39.19 4.78 -7.37
CA ILE A 485 39.14 5.63 -6.18
C ILE A 485 39.20 4.80 -4.89
N ILE A 486 38.41 3.73 -4.80
CA ILE A 486 38.40 2.83 -3.63
C ILE A 486 39.79 2.23 -3.40
N LEU A 487 40.48 1.83 -4.47
CA LEU A 487 41.83 1.26 -4.42
C LEU A 487 42.93 2.30 -4.12
N GLY A 488 42.60 3.59 -4.16
CA GLY A 488 43.52 4.70 -3.86
C GLY A 488 44.33 5.19 -5.05
N ASP A 489 43.90 4.90 -6.28
CA ASP A 489 44.50 5.44 -7.50
C ASP A 489 44.12 6.93 -7.68
N ASP A 490 44.99 7.71 -8.34
CA ASP A 490 44.83 9.15 -8.51
C ASP A 490 44.09 9.56 -9.80
N LEU A 491 43.64 8.58 -10.59
CA LEU A 491 42.98 8.72 -11.88
C LEU A 491 43.83 9.43 -12.95
N SER A 492 45.15 9.54 -12.77
CA SER A 492 46.06 10.20 -13.72
C SER A 492 46.11 9.53 -15.09
N ARG A 493 45.84 8.22 -15.15
CA ARG A 493 45.79 7.44 -16.40
C ARG A 493 44.39 7.38 -17.01
N VAL A 494 43.39 7.96 -16.36
CA VAL A 494 42.05 8.09 -16.96
C VAL A 494 42.09 9.21 -17.99
N ASN A 495 41.72 8.90 -19.23
CA ASN A 495 41.49 9.93 -20.23
C ASN A 495 40.12 10.58 -19.98
N LYS A 496 40.12 11.60 -19.11
CA LYS A 496 38.91 12.27 -18.64
C LYS A 496 38.10 12.86 -19.80
N ASP A 497 38.76 13.58 -20.71
CA ASP A 497 38.12 14.20 -21.87
C ASP A 497 37.43 13.16 -22.76
N ALA A 498 38.07 12.01 -22.99
CA ALA A 498 37.49 10.93 -23.77
C ALA A 498 36.31 10.28 -23.05
N CYS A 499 36.39 10.06 -21.74
CA CYS A 499 35.27 9.55 -20.94
C CYS A 499 34.06 10.50 -21.00
N LEU A 500 34.28 11.81 -20.88
CA LEU A 500 33.23 12.83 -20.96
C LEU A 500 32.66 12.97 -22.37
N ALA A 501 33.49 12.82 -23.41
CA ALA A 501 33.03 12.79 -24.80
C ALA A 501 32.16 11.56 -25.10
N GLY A 502 32.55 10.39 -24.59
CA GLY A 502 31.74 9.18 -24.64
C GLY A 502 30.42 9.36 -23.90
N LEU A 503 30.47 9.94 -22.68
CA LEU A 503 29.26 10.18 -21.88
C LEU A 503 28.26 11.12 -22.57
N ARG A 504 28.73 12.23 -23.15
CA ARG A 504 27.89 13.15 -23.93
C ARG A 504 27.20 12.46 -25.09
N ALA A 505 27.88 11.53 -25.75
CA ALA A 505 27.32 10.80 -26.89
C ALA A 505 26.19 9.84 -26.52
N LEU A 506 26.06 9.48 -25.24
CA LEU A 506 25.02 8.59 -24.73
C LEU A 506 23.73 9.32 -24.35
N GLN A 507 23.76 10.65 -24.16
CA GLN A 507 22.59 11.40 -23.75
C GLN A 507 21.60 11.57 -24.90
N LEU A 508 20.32 11.33 -24.62
CA LEU A 508 19.22 11.48 -25.56
C LEU A 508 18.55 12.85 -25.45
N GLU A 509 17.72 13.17 -26.43
CA GLU A 509 16.98 14.44 -26.47
C GLU A 509 16.02 14.63 -25.29
N ASP A 510 15.47 13.53 -24.76
CA ASP A 510 14.61 13.56 -23.59
C ASP A 510 15.39 13.72 -22.27
N GLY A 511 16.72 13.77 -22.32
CA GLY A 511 17.62 13.92 -21.17
C GLY A 511 18.05 12.63 -20.47
N SER A 512 17.48 11.49 -20.86
CA SER A 512 17.96 10.17 -20.42
C SER A 512 19.23 9.76 -21.16
N PHE A 513 19.78 8.58 -20.83
CA PHE A 513 21.02 8.08 -21.41
C PHE A 513 20.86 6.66 -21.90
N TYR A 514 21.51 6.31 -23.00
CA TYR A 514 21.83 4.92 -23.33
C TYR A 514 23.00 4.40 -22.47
N ALA A 515 23.13 3.08 -22.43
CA ALA A 515 24.22 2.38 -21.79
C ALA A 515 25.49 2.37 -22.64
N VAL A 516 25.32 2.22 -23.96
CA VAL A 516 26.38 2.05 -24.97
C VAL A 516 26.05 2.86 -26.24
N PRO A 517 27.05 3.33 -27.01
CA PRO A 517 26.83 4.18 -28.17
C PRO A 517 26.19 3.45 -29.36
N GLU A 518 26.23 2.12 -29.38
CA GLU A 518 25.53 1.29 -30.38
C GLU A 518 24.00 1.29 -30.19
N GLY A 519 23.51 1.76 -29.04
CA GLY A 519 22.09 1.76 -28.66
C GLY A 519 21.75 0.70 -27.61
N SER A 520 20.85 1.04 -26.69
CA SER A 520 20.34 0.15 -25.63
C SER A 520 18.96 0.64 -25.16
N GLU A 521 18.46 0.13 -24.05
CA GLU A 521 17.41 0.82 -23.29
C GLU A 521 17.95 2.13 -22.68
N ASN A 522 17.04 3.04 -22.32
CA ASN A 522 17.34 4.31 -21.67
C ASN A 522 16.42 4.53 -20.46
N ASP A 523 16.99 4.75 -19.28
CA ASP A 523 16.23 5.01 -18.06
C ASP A 523 17.07 5.68 -16.95
N MET A 524 16.44 5.88 -15.79
CA MET A 524 17.00 6.55 -14.62
C MET A 524 18.32 5.93 -14.11
N ARG A 525 18.60 4.64 -14.37
CA ARG A 525 19.87 4.01 -13.97
C ARG A 525 21.06 4.69 -14.64
N PHE A 526 20.93 5.02 -15.92
CA PHE A 526 22.02 5.61 -16.69
C PHE A 526 22.17 7.10 -16.44
N VAL A 527 21.10 7.80 -16.06
CA VAL A 527 21.17 9.16 -15.51
C VAL A 527 22.03 9.19 -14.24
N TYR A 528 21.82 8.25 -13.31
CA TYR A 528 22.64 8.14 -12.11
C TYR A 528 24.09 7.81 -12.42
N CYS A 529 24.36 6.85 -13.31
CA CYS A 529 25.73 6.53 -13.72
C CYS A 529 26.44 7.76 -14.32
N ALA A 530 25.75 8.51 -15.17
CA ALA A 530 26.28 9.74 -15.75
C ALA A 530 26.60 10.79 -14.68
N ALA A 531 25.70 11.00 -13.70
CA ALA A 531 25.90 11.95 -12.62
C ALA A 531 27.10 11.56 -11.74
N CYS A 532 27.26 10.26 -11.42
CA CYS A 532 28.44 9.77 -10.69
C CYS A 532 29.73 10.00 -11.47
N ILE A 533 29.75 9.75 -12.80
CA ILE A 533 30.95 9.96 -13.63
C ILE A 533 31.34 11.44 -13.61
N CYS A 534 30.39 12.35 -13.90
CA CYS A 534 30.65 13.79 -13.86
C CYS A 534 31.14 14.25 -12.48
N TYR A 535 30.51 13.76 -11.41
CA TYR A 535 30.92 14.09 -10.05
C TYR A 535 32.34 13.59 -9.74
N MET A 536 32.66 12.33 -10.04
CA MET A 536 33.98 11.76 -9.78
C MET A 536 35.10 12.43 -10.59
N LEU A 537 34.80 12.84 -11.82
CA LEU A 537 35.76 13.54 -12.68
C LEU A 537 35.85 15.06 -12.40
N ASP A 538 35.03 15.58 -11.49
CA ASP A 538 34.90 17.01 -11.18
C ASP A 538 34.59 17.88 -12.41
N ASP A 539 33.85 17.33 -13.38
CA ASP A 539 33.47 18.03 -14.60
C ASP A 539 32.08 17.57 -15.10
N TRP A 540 31.16 18.53 -15.15
CA TRP A 540 29.78 18.33 -15.59
C TRP A 540 29.57 18.54 -17.09
N SER A 541 30.63 18.86 -17.85
CA SER A 541 30.60 18.96 -19.31
C SER A 541 30.21 17.64 -19.99
N GLY A 542 30.27 16.51 -19.26
CA GLY A 542 29.85 15.19 -19.73
C GLY A 542 28.35 15.04 -20.00
N MET A 543 27.52 15.99 -19.58
CA MET A 543 26.08 15.97 -19.84
C MET A 543 25.44 17.36 -19.93
N ASP A 544 24.32 17.45 -20.64
CA ASP A 544 23.33 18.51 -20.46
C ASP A 544 22.56 18.25 -19.15
N CYS A 545 22.95 18.97 -18.10
CA CYS A 545 22.34 18.84 -16.78
C CYS A 545 20.86 19.26 -16.78
N GLN A 546 20.47 20.25 -17.58
CA GLN A 546 19.10 20.73 -17.60
C GLN A 546 18.16 19.69 -18.20
N LYS A 547 18.55 19.07 -19.32
CA LYS A 547 17.75 17.97 -19.90
C LYS A 547 17.63 16.79 -18.94
N ALA A 548 18.71 16.42 -18.24
CA ALA A 548 18.67 15.35 -17.25
C ALA A 548 17.73 15.68 -16.07
N ILE A 549 17.76 16.92 -15.58
CA ILE A 549 16.83 17.43 -14.57
C ILE A 549 15.39 17.32 -15.08
N ASP A 550 15.12 17.75 -16.30
CA ASP A 550 13.78 17.70 -16.89
C ASP A 550 13.27 16.25 -17.02
N TYR A 551 14.15 15.31 -17.39
CA TYR A 551 13.83 13.88 -17.40
C TYR A 551 13.45 13.35 -16.01
N ILE A 552 14.23 13.71 -14.98
CA ILE A 552 13.96 13.35 -13.58
C ILE A 552 12.59 13.90 -13.15
N ARG A 553 12.31 15.17 -13.42
CA ARG A 553 11.01 15.79 -13.08
C ARG A 553 9.85 15.05 -13.74
N ARG A 554 9.92 14.81 -15.06
CA ARG A 554 8.88 14.11 -15.82
C ARG A 554 8.65 12.67 -15.36
N SER A 555 9.66 12.05 -14.74
CA SER A 555 9.58 10.68 -14.23
C SER A 555 8.92 10.56 -12.85
N THR A 556 8.51 11.68 -12.25
CA THR A 556 7.72 11.66 -11.01
C THR A 556 6.31 11.15 -11.30
N SER A 557 5.91 10.05 -10.66
CA SER A 557 4.61 9.42 -10.86
C SER A 557 3.51 10.07 -10.00
N TYR A 558 2.25 9.68 -10.22
CA TYR A 558 1.10 10.24 -9.51
C TYR A 558 1.12 9.96 -8.00
N ASP A 559 1.77 8.87 -7.59
CA ASP A 559 1.95 8.50 -6.19
C ASP A 559 3.15 9.19 -5.52
N SER A 560 3.80 10.11 -6.26
CA SER A 560 4.96 10.91 -5.85
C SER A 560 6.28 10.17 -5.71
N GLY A 561 6.34 8.86 -5.98
CA GLY A 561 7.62 8.20 -6.23
C GLY A 561 8.12 8.48 -7.64
N ILE A 562 9.39 8.17 -7.92
CA ILE A 562 9.99 8.40 -9.24
C ILE A 562 10.15 7.05 -9.95
N GLY A 563 9.64 6.97 -11.18
CA GLY A 563 9.71 5.79 -12.04
C GLY A 563 10.99 5.74 -12.88
N GLN A 564 11.14 4.68 -13.67
CA GLN A 564 12.28 4.54 -14.59
C GLN A 564 12.29 5.61 -15.68
N GLY A 565 11.11 6.13 -16.03
CA GLY A 565 10.86 7.16 -17.03
C GLY A 565 9.43 7.71 -16.87
N ALA A 566 9.08 8.72 -17.66
CA ALA A 566 7.77 9.37 -17.59
C ALA A 566 6.61 8.38 -17.80
N GLY A 567 5.61 8.43 -16.92
CA GLY A 567 4.41 7.58 -16.97
C GLY A 567 4.60 6.14 -16.45
N LEU A 568 5.82 5.74 -16.08
CA LEU A 568 6.09 4.41 -15.53
C LEU A 568 5.82 4.34 -14.02
N GLU A 569 5.63 3.13 -13.51
CA GLU A 569 5.45 2.86 -12.08
C GLU A 569 6.66 3.38 -11.29
N SER A 570 6.39 4.08 -10.19
CA SER A 570 7.44 4.55 -9.28
C SER A 570 8.20 3.38 -8.66
N HIS A 571 9.50 3.52 -8.46
CA HIS A 571 10.36 2.42 -8.01
C HIS A 571 11.48 2.91 -7.09
N GLY A 572 11.80 2.15 -6.04
CA GLY A 572 12.78 2.53 -5.03
C GLY A 572 14.16 2.77 -5.62
N GLY A 573 14.58 1.91 -6.57
CA GLY A 573 15.83 2.10 -7.31
C GLY A 573 15.85 3.36 -8.17
N SER A 574 14.79 3.64 -8.94
CA SER A 574 14.73 4.85 -9.78
C SER A 574 14.61 6.12 -8.95
N THR A 575 13.88 6.06 -7.83
CA THR A 575 13.79 7.15 -6.87
C THR A 575 15.15 7.47 -6.25
N PHE A 576 15.90 6.44 -5.85
CA PHE A 576 17.29 6.64 -5.44
C PHE A 576 18.12 7.30 -6.53
N CYS A 577 18.11 6.74 -7.74
CA CYS A 577 18.92 7.24 -8.86
C CYS A 577 18.64 8.73 -9.13
N ALA A 578 17.37 9.13 -9.15
CA ALA A 578 16.96 10.51 -9.33
C ALA A 578 17.41 11.43 -8.19
N ILE A 579 17.11 11.07 -6.94
CA ILE A 579 17.45 11.89 -5.78
C ILE A 579 18.97 12.02 -5.61
N ALA A 580 19.71 10.92 -5.73
CA ALA A 580 21.16 10.93 -5.65
C ALA A 580 21.81 11.77 -6.77
N SER A 581 21.28 11.68 -8.01
CA SER A 581 21.73 12.52 -9.12
C SER A 581 21.55 14.01 -8.83
N LEU A 582 20.36 14.41 -8.36
CA LEU A 582 20.07 15.80 -8.02
C LEU A 582 20.88 16.30 -6.82
N CYS A 583 21.17 15.44 -5.85
CA CYS A 583 22.05 15.77 -4.72
C CYS A 583 23.48 16.01 -5.21
N MET A 584 24.03 15.14 -6.05
CA MET A 584 25.36 15.33 -6.63
C MET A 584 25.46 16.59 -7.49
N MET A 585 24.41 16.92 -8.23
CA MET A 585 24.30 18.18 -9.00
C MET A 585 24.17 19.43 -8.12
N GLY A 586 23.84 19.28 -6.82
CA GLY A 586 23.51 20.40 -5.94
C GLY A 586 22.17 21.07 -6.28
N LYS A 587 21.25 20.34 -6.93
CA LYS A 587 20.01 20.87 -7.53
C LYS A 587 18.72 20.35 -6.89
N LEU A 588 18.79 19.48 -5.89
CA LEU A 588 17.60 18.86 -5.29
C LEU A 588 16.52 19.87 -4.85
N GLN A 589 16.93 20.90 -4.10
CA GLN A 589 16.04 21.94 -3.56
C GLN A 589 15.57 22.95 -4.62
N GLU A 590 16.30 23.09 -5.72
CA GLU A 590 15.92 23.91 -6.87
C GLU A 590 14.87 23.19 -7.72
N VAL A 591 15.00 21.87 -7.85
CA VAL A 591 14.11 21.05 -8.64
C VAL A 591 12.81 20.78 -7.89
N PHE A 592 12.85 20.18 -6.70
CA PHE A 592 11.63 19.86 -5.98
C PHE A 592 11.32 20.90 -4.91
N SER A 593 10.11 21.45 -4.96
CA SER A 593 9.60 22.28 -3.86
C SER A 593 9.51 21.46 -2.58
N GLU A 594 9.56 22.13 -1.43
CA GLU A 594 9.44 21.47 -0.12
C GLU A 594 8.15 20.61 -0.01
N ARG A 595 7.07 21.02 -0.68
CA ARG A 595 5.83 20.23 -0.76
C ARG A 595 6.03 18.93 -1.54
N GLU A 596 6.74 18.97 -2.66
CA GLU A 596 7.06 17.79 -3.48
C GLU A 596 8.04 16.87 -2.75
N LEU A 597 9.09 17.43 -2.13
CA LEU A 597 10.03 16.66 -1.30
C LEU A 597 9.31 15.94 -0.17
N ASN A 598 8.35 16.60 0.52
CA ASN A 598 7.55 15.94 1.54
C ASN A 598 6.70 14.78 1.03
N ARG A 599 6.25 14.82 -0.23
CA ARG A 599 5.54 13.70 -0.85
C ARG A 599 6.49 12.56 -1.23
N ILE A 600 7.68 12.87 -1.75
CA ILE A 600 8.71 11.87 -2.04
C ILE A 600 9.18 11.19 -0.75
N ARG A 601 9.44 11.97 0.32
CA ARG A 601 9.76 11.47 1.67
C ARG A 601 8.68 10.51 2.17
N ARG A 602 7.40 10.89 2.06
CA ARG A 602 6.28 10.03 2.41
C ARG A 602 6.29 8.73 1.62
N TRP A 603 6.48 8.80 0.31
CA TRP A 603 6.50 7.62 -0.56
C TRP A 603 7.63 6.65 -0.18
N CYS A 604 8.83 7.19 0.08
CA CYS A 604 10.02 6.42 0.48
C CYS A 604 9.85 5.77 1.86
N ILE A 605 9.34 6.51 2.87
CA ILE A 605 9.13 5.96 4.22
C ILE A 605 8.12 4.81 4.18
N LEU A 606 7.06 4.91 3.37
CA LEU A 606 6.04 3.87 3.21
C LEU A 606 6.56 2.59 2.52
N ARG A 607 7.82 2.57 2.07
CA ARG A 607 8.49 1.36 1.59
C ARG A 607 9.02 0.50 2.73
N GLN A 608 8.99 0.94 3.98
CA GLN A 608 9.40 0.10 5.10
C GLN A 608 8.25 -0.82 5.54
N GLN A 609 8.53 -2.12 5.66
CA GLN A 609 7.67 -3.10 6.32
C GLN A 609 8.43 -3.64 7.55
N ASN A 610 9.26 -4.66 7.34
CA ASN A 610 10.34 -5.06 8.25
C ASN A 610 11.68 -4.59 7.70
N GLY A 611 12.07 -5.07 6.50
CA GLY A 611 13.00 -4.39 5.61
C GLY A 611 12.28 -3.43 4.67
N PHE A 612 12.89 -3.15 3.52
CA PHE A 612 12.31 -2.27 2.50
C PHE A 612 11.89 -3.04 1.25
N HIS A 613 10.83 -2.57 0.59
CA HIS A 613 10.38 -3.09 -0.71
C HIS A 613 10.42 -2.00 -1.77
N GLY A 614 10.76 -2.36 -3.01
CA GLY A 614 10.97 -1.38 -4.07
C GLY A 614 9.70 -0.66 -4.56
N ARG A 615 8.52 -1.26 -4.35
CA ARG A 615 7.23 -0.78 -4.88
C ARG A 615 6.05 -1.20 -4.01
N PRO A 616 4.98 -0.40 -3.90
CA PRO A 616 3.78 -0.78 -3.16
C PRO A 616 3.31 -2.22 -3.45
N ASN A 617 2.89 -2.96 -2.42
CA ASN A 617 2.40 -4.34 -2.51
C ASN A 617 3.38 -5.39 -3.07
N LYS A 618 4.67 -5.08 -3.18
CA LYS A 618 5.74 -6.07 -3.46
C LYS A 618 6.43 -6.55 -2.18
N PRO A 619 6.98 -7.77 -2.15
CA PRO A 619 7.76 -8.26 -1.02
C PRO A 619 9.00 -7.40 -0.79
N VAL A 620 9.45 -7.37 0.46
CA VAL A 620 10.74 -6.78 0.85
C VAL A 620 11.91 -7.51 0.20
N ASP A 621 13.02 -6.80 0.03
CA ASP A 621 14.24 -7.30 -0.59
C ASP A 621 15.43 -6.55 0.02
N THR A 622 16.46 -7.30 0.45
CA THR A 622 17.63 -6.79 1.17
C THR A 622 18.23 -5.53 0.52
N CYS A 623 18.32 -5.48 -0.81
CA CYS A 623 19.00 -4.37 -1.48
C CYS A 623 18.29 -3.01 -1.30
N TYR A 624 16.97 -3.00 -1.06
CA TYR A 624 16.24 -1.74 -0.81
C TYR A 624 16.56 -1.11 0.54
N SER A 625 17.17 -1.86 1.46
CA SER A 625 17.72 -1.30 2.70
C SER A 625 18.79 -0.25 2.39
N PHE A 626 19.50 -0.39 1.27
CA PHE A 626 20.34 0.67 0.71
C PHE A 626 19.57 1.57 -0.26
N TRP A 627 18.93 1.05 -1.30
CA TRP A 627 18.33 1.93 -2.33
C TRP A 627 17.33 2.94 -1.72
N VAL A 628 16.38 2.46 -0.91
CA VAL A 628 15.41 3.35 -0.26
C VAL A 628 16.05 4.03 0.97
N GLY A 629 16.85 3.31 1.75
CA GLY A 629 17.53 3.86 2.92
C GLY A 629 18.40 5.07 2.60
N ALA A 630 19.25 4.97 1.57
CA ALA A 630 20.10 6.06 1.11
C ALA A 630 19.30 7.22 0.50
N ALA A 631 18.19 6.94 -0.19
CA ALA A 631 17.29 8.01 -0.64
C ALA A 631 16.67 8.76 0.55
N LEU A 632 16.28 8.06 1.62
CA LEU A 632 15.78 8.66 2.85
C LEU A 632 16.86 9.44 3.59
N GLU A 633 18.11 8.96 3.58
CA GLU A 633 19.26 9.65 4.18
C GLU A 633 19.52 10.98 3.45
N LEU A 634 19.51 10.96 2.11
CA LEU A 634 19.64 12.17 1.30
C LEU A 634 18.47 13.16 1.46
N LEU A 635 17.30 12.66 1.88
CA LEU A 635 16.11 13.46 2.13
C LEU A 635 15.97 13.91 3.60
N ASP A 636 16.96 13.59 4.44
CA ASP A 636 17.04 13.90 5.87
C ASP A 636 15.83 13.40 6.68
N VAL A 637 15.41 12.16 6.40
CA VAL A 637 14.29 11.51 7.10
C VAL A 637 14.54 10.03 7.44
N PHE A 638 15.74 9.51 7.19
CA PHE A 638 16.07 8.12 7.49
C PHE A 638 16.00 7.80 9.00
N GLN A 639 16.35 8.76 9.85
CA GLN A 639 16.28 8.70 11.31
C GLN A 639 14.87 8.42 11.86
N TYR A 640 13.81 8.61 11.06
CA TYR A 640 12.43 8.31 11.45
C TYR A 640 11.99 6.89 11.09
N THR A 641 12.87 6.08 10.49
CA THR A 641 12.58 4.67 10.15
C THR A 641 12.85 3.75 11.33
N ASN A 642 12.29 2.53 11.28
CA ASN A 642 12.54 1.52 12.31
C ASN A 642 13.84 0.76 12.03
N PHE A 643 14.95 1.18 12.64
CA PHE A 643 16.26 0.57 12.41
C PHE A 643 16.33 -0.89 12.85
N GLU A 644 15.72 -1.25 13.98
CA GLU A 644 15.76 -2.61 14.52
C GLU A 644 15.09 -3.63 13.58
N LYS A 645 13.90 -3.32 13.06
CA LYS A 645 13.20 -4.19 12.10
C LYS A 645 14.00 -4.34 10.81
N ASN A 646 14.60 -3.26 10.33
CA ASN A 646 15.42 -3.29 9.11
C ASN A 646 16.66 -4.16 9.31
N ARG A 647 17.39 -3.94 10.40
CA ARG A 647 18.56 -4.73 10.81
C ARG A 647 18.22 -6.22 10.90
N ASN A 648 17.15 -6.56 11.61
CA ASN A 648 16.71 -7.94 11.79
C ASN A 648 16.34 -8.60 10.46
N TYR A 649 15.72 -7.86 9.53
CA TYR A 649 15.45 -8.38 8.19
C TYR A 649 16.74 -8.62 7.40
N ILE A 650 17.66 -7.66 7.36
CA ILE A 650 18.94 -7.83 6.65
C ILE A 650 19.70 -9.06 7.19
N LEU A 651 19.83 -9.18 8.52
CA LEU A 651 20.52 -10.32 9.13
C LEU A 651 19.81 -11.67 8.91
N SER A 652 18.49 -11.66 8.67
CA SER A 652 17.75 -12.88 8.33
C SER A 652 18.05 -13.39 6.92
N THR A 653 18.65 -12.58 6.05
CA THR A 653 19.05 -12.97 4.68
C THR A 653 20.52 -13.34 4.58
N GLN A 654 21.25 -13.36 5.70
CA GLN A 654 22.65 -13.75 5.77
C GLN A 654 22.81 -15.26 5.62
N ASP A 655 23.67 -15.69 4.70
CA ASP A 655 24.10 -17.07 4.64
C ASP A 655 25.23 -17.29 5.66
N ARG A 656 25.00 -18.14 6.65
CA ARG A 656 25.96 -18.41 7.73
C ARG A 656 27.03 -19.45 7.37
N LEU A 657 26.87 -20.16 6.26
CA LEU A 657 27.80 -21.19 5.80
C LEU A 657 28.83 -20.63 4.83
N VAL A 658 28.37 -19.95 3.79
CA VAL A 658 29.26 -19.37 2.75
C VAL A 658 29.52 -17.88 2.96
N GLY A 659 28.76 -17.21 3.83
CA GLY A 659 28.81 -15.76 4.00
C GLY A 659 27.99 -15.02 2.94
N GLY A 660 27.92 -13.70 3.09
CA GLY A 660 27.15 -12.83 2.21
C GLY A 660 25.66 -12.78 2.54
N PHE A 661 24.94 -11.98 1.76
CA PHE A 661 23.50 -11.76 1.92
C PHE A 661 22.76 -12.08 0.63
N ALA A 662 21.56 -12.63 0.80
CA ALA A 662 20.61 -12.88 -0.27
C ALA A 662 19.54 -11.80 -0.31
N LYS A 663 18.68 -11.89 -1.33
CA LYS A 663 17.46 -11.09 -1.45
C LYS A 663 16.46 -11.35 -0.32
N TRP A 664 16.28 -12.61 0.04
CA TRP A 664 15.29 -13.11 1.00
C TRP A 664 15.94 -14.12 1.95
N PRO A 665 15.33 -14.39 3.11
CA PRO A 665 15.74 -15.50 3.96
C PRO A 665 15.71 -16.81 3.18
N ASP A 666 16.60 -17.75 3.56
CA ASP A 666 16.69 -19.09 2.98
C ASP A 666 16.89 -19.10 1.45
N SER A 667 17.49 -18.03 0.90
CA SER A 667 17.84 -17.89 -0.51
C SER A 667 19.36 -17.82 -0.70
N HIS A 668 19.83 -18.05 -1.93
CA HIS A 668 21.26 -18.01 -2.23
C HIS A 668 21.81 -16.56 -2.19
N PRO A 669 22.95 -16.32 -1.53
CA PRO A 669 23.59 -15.02 -1.52
C PRO A 669 24.26 -14.70 -2.86
N ASP A 670 24.39 -13.40 -3.15
CA ASP A 670 25.12 -12.92 -4.33
C ASP A 670 25.88 -11.61 -4.01
N PRO A 671 26.85 -11.20 -4.85
CA PRO A 671 27.65 -10.00 -4.59
C PRO A 671 26.84 -8.71 -4.46
N LEU A 672 25.73 -8.58 -5.19
CA LEU A 672 24.90 -7.37 -5.19
C LEU A 672 24.17 -7.23 -3.86
N HIS A 673 23.46 -8.27 -3.42
CA HIS A 673 22.72 -8.25 -2.16
C HIS A 673 23.66 -8.26 -0.97
N THR A 674 24.82 -8.91 -1.08
CA THR A 674 25.88 -8.83 -0.07
C THR A 674 26.33 -7.40 0.14
N TYR A 675 26.71 -6.72 -0.94
CA TYR A 675 27.17 -5.33 -0.87
C TYR A 675 26.09 -4.38 -0.35
N PHE A 676 24.87 -4.45 -0.90
CA PHE A 676 23.79 -3.55 -0.47
C PHE A 676 23.20 -3.90 0.90
N GLY A 677 23.29 -5.15 1.34
CA GLY A 677 22.99 -5.55 2.72
C GLY A 677 23.97 -4.91 3.70
N ILE A 678 25.27 -5.00 3.43
CA ILE A 678 26.32 -4.34 4.22
C ILE A 678 26.13 -2.81 4.21
N CYS A 679 25.83 -2.20 3.06
CA CYS A 679 25.56 -0.77 2.99
C CYS A 679 24.30 -0.37 3.77
N GLY A 680 23.24 -1.19 3.75
CA GLY A 680 22.03 -0.97 4.55
C GLY A 680 22.31 -1.03 6.06
N LEU A 681 23.19 -1.93 6.50
CA LEU A 681 23.68 -1.99 7.88
C LEU A 681 24.57 -0.78 8.24
N SER A 682 25.41 -0.33 7.30
CA SER A 682 26.23 0.86 7.47
C SER A 682 25.38 2.13 7.69
N LEU A 683 24.27 2.29 6.95
CA LEU A 683 23.37 3.44 7.10
C LEU A 683 22.76 3.54 8.51
N ILE A 684 22.40 2.41 9.13
CA ILE A 684 21.84 2.39 10.49
C ILE A 684 22.91 2.45 11.60
N GLY A 685 24.19 2.53 11.23
CA GLY A 685 25.29 2.62 12.18
C GLY A 685 25.68 1.30 12.84
N GLU A 686 25.59 0.17 12.11
CA GLU A 686 26.09 -1.12 12.58
C GLU A 686 27.57 -1.01 13.00
N ALA A 687 27.92 -1.66 14.10
CA ALA A 687 29.29 -1.67 14.61
C ALA A 687 30.27 -2.25 13.57
N ASP A 688 31.51 -1.74 13.60
CA ASP A 688 32.62 -2.19 12.77
C ASP A 688 32.43 -2.05 11.25
N LEU A 689 31.37 -1.35 10.80
CA LEU A 689 31.20 -0.95 9.41
C LEU A 689 31.56 0.52 9.20
N ARG A 690 32.32 0.81 8.14
CA ARG A 690 32.53 2.19 7.71
C ARG A 690 31.23 2.78 7.18
N LYS A 691 31.02 4.08 7.42
CA LYS A 691 29.90 4.82 6.83
C LYS A 691 30.00 4.84 5.31
N VAL A 692 28.87 4.67 4.64
CA VAL A 692 28.75 4.79 3.17
C VAL A 692 28.27 6.19 2.81
N HIS A 693 28.83 6.78 1.75
CA HIS A 693 28.35 8.02 1.17
C HIS A 693 27.06 7.74 0.38
N PRO A 694 25.89 8.24 0.82
CA PRO A 694 24.60 7.76 0.33
C PRO A 694 24.35 8.08 -1.16
N ALA A 695 24.88 9.19 -1.70
CA ALA A 695 24.69 9.53 -3.11
C ALA A 695 25.69 8.90 -4.09
N LEU A 696 26.89 8.52 -3.63
CA LEU A 696 27.97 8.02 -4.51
C LEU A 696 28.15 6.52 -4.41
N ASN A 697 27.52 5.89 -3.40
CA ASN A 697 27.57 4.44 -3.21
C ASN A 697 29.03 3.93 -3.08
N ILE A 698 29.84 4.62 -2.29
CA ILE A 698 31.21 4.24 -1.88
C ILE A 698 31.39 4.55 -0.40
N SER A 699 32.42 4.02 0.26
CA SER A 699 32.70 4.36 1.66
C SER A 699 33.01 5.87 1.81
N MET A 700 32.75 6.43 2.99
CA MET A 700 33.14 7.80 3.32
C MET A 700 34.65 8.01 3.22
N ARG A 701 35.47 6.97 3.49
CA ARG A 701 36.93 7.00 3.27
C ARG A 701 37.26 7.23 1.79
N ALA A 702 36.68 6.43 0.89
CA ALA A 702 36.90 6.59 -0.54
C ALA A 702 36.41 7.95 -1.05
N PHE A 703 35.30 8.45 -0.50
CA PHE A 703 34.81 9.80 -0.78
C PHE A 703 35.77 10.90 -0.31
N GLU A 704 36.38 10.76 0.87
CA GLU A 704 37.41 11.69 1.36
C GLU A 704 38.65 11.70 0.45
N CYS A 705 39.10 10.52 -0.02
CA CYS A 705 40.16 10.43 -1.03
C CYS A 705 39.78 11.17 -2.32
N LEU A 706 38.54 11.00 -2.80
CA LEU A 706 38.04 11.72 -3.97
C LEU A 706 38.05 13.24 -3.78
N ARG A 707 37.63 13.73 -2.61
CA ARG A 707 37.66 15.17 -2.28
C ARG A 707 39.07 15.73 -2.27
N GLN A 708 40.05 14.96 -1.77
CA GLN A 708 41.46 15.35 -1.81
C GLN A 708 41.97 15.43 -3.26
N LEU A 709 41.59 14.45 -4.09
CA LEU A 709 41.93 14.46 -5.53
C LEU A 709 41.35 15.69 -6.23
N HIS A 710 40.07 16.00 -6.04
CA HIS A 710 39.45 17.21 -6.59
C HIS A 710 40.18 18.49 -6.15
N GLY A 711 40.52 18.59 -4.86
CA GLY A 711 41.33 19.69 -4.35
C GLY A 711 42.67 19.83 -5.08
N SER A 712 43.36 18.71 -5.31
CA SER A 712 44.64 18.69 -6.03
C SER A 712 44.52 19.09 -7.50
N TRP A 713 43.42 18.73 -8.17
CA TRP A 713 43.19 19.10 -9.57
C TRP A 713 42.89 20.59 -9.71
N ARG A 714 42.03 21.14 -8.84
CA ARG A 714 41.69 22.57 -8.85
C ARG A 714 42.91 23.45 -8.56
N GLN A 715 43.80 23.02 -7.67
CA GLN A 715 45.07 23.71 -7.38
C GLN A 715 46.05 23.70 -8.55
N LYS A 716 46.02 22.69 -9.43
CA LYS A 716 46.87 22.65 -10.63
C LYS A 716 46.31 23.52 -11.77
N CYS A 717 45.03 23.88 -11.73
CA CYS A 717 44.37 24.72 -12.73
C CYS A 717 44.42 26.22 -12.41
N THR A 718 44.69 26.58 -11.15
CA THR A 718 45.03 27.94 -10.69
C THR A 718 46.52 28.17 -10.79
#